data_AF-A0A178DLM6-F1
#
_entry.id   AF-A0A178DLM6-F1
#
_cell.length_a   1.000
_cell.length_b   1.000
_cell.length_c   1.000
_cell.angle_alpha   90.00
_cell.angle_beta   90.00
_cell.angle_gamma   90.00
#
_symmetry.space_group_name_H-M   'P 1'
#
loop_
_entity.id
_entity.type
_entity.pdbx_description
1 polymer ?
#
loop_
_entity_poly.entity_id
_entity_poly.type
_entity_poly.pdbx_seq_one_letter_code
_entity_poly.pdbx_strand_id
1 'polypeptide(L)'
;MSKLTAPGPDAPQNKYLSNAAPPPRPISAQPAIPTAPPKSVQQIRDQAVLHGEIKPLSLSLAPMAKDGVGAALSDTPLPSHPSSPREYVCPSRTLGLPCAHTDPASTLTRNSSATSTPRLRPTTLDIPGLTKSKVSPDGKIAQRDVGSKLVIVMVGLPARGKSYITKKMARYLNWLQHDTRIFNVGEKRRVAASGHGFRLSQASLERIPTGVRDALEEHKDSLPQIAAKILINGEAPREGSPDPLNLSDPLRDTSAIDDTPPPRLQVTSSNGEEETNEEDPIDQSASFFDPQNKKAAQIREQCAMDTLDDLLDYILIGNGSVGIFDATNSTLGRRKQIMEKIRARAGPELNVLFVESVCRDQNLLESNMRLKLSGPDYQDKDPVAALEDFRKRVAIYEKNYVPIGDYEEDNNMPYVKMVDVGRKMISHQVKGFLAGQAVYYLLNFNLAPRMIWITRHGESMDNVAGKIGGDSDLSANGQRYAKAMTRFINAQRKEWAVRQADKMANTHFPPHNFCVWTSMLKRSVQSGQYFCDEDFEVKQMRMLDELNAGIMEGLTYEEIRTKHADEYLRRRRDKLAYRYPGPGGEGYLDVINRVRPVIVELERMTDHCLLVTHRSVARVLLAYFQNLKREDVADLDCPLGMLYQLEPKPYGVEFKAWRYNSETDDFDHLPNYKLRRATFLPLH
;
A
#
# COMPACT_ATOMS: atom_id res chain seq x y z
N MET A 1 0.34 -55.67 39.43
CA MET A 1 -0.33 -56.13 40.68
C MET A 1 -0.73 -54.84 41.42
N SER A 2 -1.95 -54.60 41.91
CA SER A 2 -3.27 -55.30 41.89
C SER A 2 -4.35 -54.20 42.08
N LYS A 3 -5.48 -54.17 41.35
CA LYS A 3 -6.77 -54.85 41.64
C LYS A 3 -7.17 -54.75 43.14
N LEU A 4 -8.37 -54.34 43.58
CA LEU A 4 -9.78 -54.43 43.11
C LEU A 4 -10.61 -53.25 43.71
N THR A 5 -11.87 -52.86 43.38
CA THR A 5 -12.83 -52.97 42.24
C THR A 5 -13.98 -51.93 42.44
N ALA A 6 -14.94 -51.81 41.50
CA ALA A 6 -16.17 -51.01 41.64
C ALA A 6 -17.45 -51.88 41.50
N PRO A 7 -18.63 -51.39 41.97
CA PRO A 7 -19.93 -51.87 41.49
C PRO A 7 -20.92 -50.75 41.07
N GLY A 8 -21.88 -51.10 40.21
CA GLY A 8 -23.21 -50.48 40.06
C GLY A 8 -24.29 -51.58 40.16
N PRO A 9 -25.51 -51.45 39.61
CA PRO A 9 -26.10 -50.33 38.87
C PRO A 9 -27.56 -49.98 39.31
N ASP A 10 -28.35 -49.40 38.39
CA ASP A 10 -29.84 -49.36 38.29
C ASP A 10 -30.73 -48.44 39.18
N ALA A 11 -31.28 -47.39 38.52
CA ALA A 11 -32.70 -46.92 38.41
C ALA A 11 -33.67 -46.85 39.63
N PRO A 12 -34.71 -45.96 39.67
CA PRO A 12 -35.41 -45.32 38.53
C PRO A 12 -35.71 -43.79 38.71
N GLN A 13 -36.78 -43.28 38.07
CA GLN A 13 -37.04 -41.87 37.75
C GLN A 13 -38.01 -41.09 38.68
N ASN A 14 -37.89 -39.75 38.62
CA ASN A 14 -38.94 -38.71 38.69
C ASN A 14 -39.92 -38.63 39.89
N LYS A 15 -39.90 -37.48 40.59
CA LYS A 15 -41.06 -36.55 40.73
C LYS A 15 -40.71 -35.23 41.45
N TYR A 16 -41.67 -34.29 41.39
CA TYR A 16 -41.83 -33.03 42.15
C TYR A 16 -41.12 -31.75 41.70
N LEU A 17 -41.91 -30.93 41.00
CA LEU A 17 -41.90 -29.46 41.12
C LEU A 17 -42.49 -29.04 42.48
N SER A 18 -42.00 -27.95 43.09
CA SER A 18 -42.85 -26.78 43.43
C SER A 18 -42.10 -25.64 44.17
N ASN A 19 -42.27 -24.43 43.60
CA ASN A 19 -42.38 -23.09 44.21
C ASN A 19 -41.82 -22.81 45.62
N ALA A 20 -40.73 -22.04 45.67
CA ALA A 20 -40.56 -20.93 46.63
C ALA A 20 -39.73 -19.82 45.95
N ALA A 21 -40.15 -18.55 46.07
CA ALA A 21 -39.47 -17.41 45.43
C ALA A 21 -38.71 -16.56 46.46
N PRO A 22 -37.47 -16.10 46.16
CA PRO A 22 -36.69 -15.24 47.05
C PRO A 22 -37.16 -13.76 47.00
N PRO A 23 -36.93 -12.98 48.07
CA PRO A 23 -37.37 -11.58 48.16
C PRO A 23 -36.56 -10.61 47.28
N PRO A 24 -37.13 -9.46 46.89
CA PRO A 24 -36.49 -8.48 46.01
C PRO A 24 -35.34 -7.71 46.68
N ARG A 25 -34.37 -7.29 45.86
CA ARG A 25 -33.28 -6.38 46.27
C ARG A 25 -33.70 -4.90 46.10
N PRO A 26 -33.12 -3.96 46.86
CA PRO A 26 -33.44 -2.54 46.74
C PRO A 26 -33.04 -1.96 45.38
N ILE A 27 -33.80 -0.98 44.91
CA ILE A 27 -33.64 -0.33 43.60
C ILE A 27 -32.53 0.74 43.70
N SER A 28 -31.52 0.65 42.83
CA SER A 28 -30.56 1.74 42.62
C SER A 28 -31.21 2.86 41.80
N ALA A 29 -30.93 4.12 42.16
CA ALA A 29 -31.41 5.28 41.41
C ALA A 29 -30.93 5.25 39.95
N GLN A 30 -31.80 5.65 39.03
CA GLN A 30 -31.46 5.87 37.62
C GLN A 30 -30.90 7.29 37.42
N PRO A 31 -29.92 7.48 36.51
CA PRO A 31 -29.50 8.82 36.10
C PRO A 31 -30.62 9.52 35.31
N ALA A 32 -30.78 10.83 35.50
CA ALA A 32 -31.82 11.60 34.85
C ALA A 32 -31.56 11.74 33.33
N ILE A 33 -32.59 11.46 32.52
CA ILE A 33 -32.56 11.64 31.07
C ILE A 33 -32.86 13.12 30.74
N PRO A 34 -32.03 13.82 29.95
CA PRO A 34 -32.33 15.19 29.52
C PRO A 34 -33.58 15.25 28.63
N THR A 35 -34.66 15.86 29.12
CA THR A 35 -35.95 15.94 28.42
C THR A 35 -36.00 17.10 27.42
N ALA A 36 -35.08 17.12 26.45
CA ALA A 36 -35.06 18.09 25.36
C ALA A 36 -34.86 17.35 24.02
N PRO A 37 -35.79 17.49 23.04
CA PRO A 37 -35.58 16.93 21.70
C PRO A 37 -34.46 17.70 20.98
N PRO A 38 -33.72 17.06 20.05
CA PRO A 38 -32.75 17.77 19.22
C PRO A 38 -33.47 18.87 18.40
N LYS A 39 -32.86 20.06 18.35
CA LYS A 39 -33.39 21.20 17.58
C LYS A 39 -33.57 20.82 16.11
N SER A 40 -34.66 21.28 15.50
CA SER A 40 -34.92 20.98 14.09
C SER A 40 -33.90 21.66 13.17
N VAL A 41 -33.65 21.05 12.01
CA VAL A 41 -32.68 21.57 11.01
C VAL A 41 -33.04 23.00 10.56
N GLN A 42 -34.33 23.38 10.59
CA GLN A 42 -34.77 24.75 10.34
C GLN A 42 -34.24 25.73 11.41
N GLN A 43 -34.38 25.42 12.71
CA GLN A 43 -33.91 26.32 13.78
C GLN A 43 -32.40 26.61 13.70
N ILE A 44 -31.60 25.66 13.21
CA ILE A 44 -30.15 25.85 12.98
C ILE A 44 -29.92 26.75 11.77
N ARG A 45 -30.71 26.59 10.70
CA ARG A 45 -30.66 27.41 9.48
C ARG A 45 -31.07 28.86 9.75
N ASP A 46 -32.14 29.07 10.51
CA ASP A 46 -32.70 30.39 10.81
C ASP A 46 -31.75 31.23 11.68
N GLN A 47 -31.03 30.59 12.62
CA GLN A 47 -29.98 31.26 13.40
C GLN A 47 -28.74 31.65 12.56
N ALA A 48 -28.44 30.91 11.48
CA ALA A 48 -27.30 31.23 10.60
C ALA A 48 -27.56 32.44 9.68
N VAL A 49 -28.82 32.68 9.29
CA VAL A 49 -29.20 33.80 8.41
C VAL A 49 -29.10 35.16 9.11
N LEU A 50 -29.27 35.20 10.44
CA LEU A 50 -29.38 36.47 11.19
C LEU A 50 -28.06 37.26 11.36
N HIS A 51 -26.90 36.71 10.97
CA HIS A 51 -25.58 37.27 11.29
C HIS A 51 -24.60 37.32 10.10
N GLY A 52 -25.09 37.29 8.85
CA GLY A 52 -24.24 37.13 7.67
C GLY A 52 -24.53 38.03 6.47
N GLU A 53 -24.28 39.35 6.59
CA GLU A 53 -24.10 40.23 5.41
C GLU A 53 -22.69 40.81 5.36
N ILE A 54 -21.90 40.45 4.33
CA ILE A 54 -20.71 41.19 3.90
C ILE A 54 -20.76 41.28 2.37
N LYS A 55 -20.67 42.50 1.83
CA LYS A 55 -20.68 42.77 0.38
C LYS A 55 -19.31 42.50 -0.26
N PRO A 56 -19.25 42.08 -1.53
CA PRO A 56 -18.00 42.05 -2.28
C PRO A 56 -17.51 43.47 -2.58
N LEU A 57 -16.18 43.66 -2.57
CA LEU A 57 -15.50 44.84 -3.09
C LEU A 57 -14.32 44.42 -3.98
N SER A 58 -13.94 45.30 -4.90
CA SER A 58 -13.13 44.98 -6.08
C SER A 58 -11.79 45.70 -6.15
N LEU A 59 -10.76 44.98 -6.60
CA LEU A 59 -9.59 45.43 -7.36
C LEU A 59 -8.77 46.64 -6.85
N SER A 60 -7.51 46.37 -6.48
CA SER A 60 -6.36 47.18 -6.93
C SER A 60 -5.03 46.41 -6.81
N LEU A 61 -4.01 46.84 -7.56
CA LEU A 61 -2.64 46.31 -7.55
C LEU A 61 -1.69 47.44 -7.12
N ALA A 62 -0.96 47.24 -6.01
CA ALA A 62 0.07 48.14 -5.49
C ALA A 62 1.18 47.33 -4.78
N PRO A 63 2.41 47.87 -4.61
CA PRO A 63 3.61 47.04 -4.50
C PRO A 63 3.96 46.57 -3.07
N MET A 64 4.75 45.49 -3.01
CA MET A 64 5.28 44.92 -1.77
C MET A 64 6.33 45.82 -1.11
N ALA A 65 6.17 46.08 0.18
CA ALA A 65 7.23 46.53 1.09
C ALA A 65 7.88 45.32 1.80
N LYS A 66 9.05 45.53 2.41
CA LYS A 66 9.85 44.46 3.05
C LYS A 66 9.72 44.50 4.57
N ASP A 67 9.38 43.36 5.17
CA ASP A 67 9.82 42.84 6.48
C ASP A 67 9.30 41.39 6.58
N GLY A 68 9.95 40.42 7.24
CA GLY A 68 11.24 40.45 7.93
C GLY A 68 11.74 39.04 8.34
N VAL A 69 11.44 37.99 7.56
CA VAL A 69 11.87 36.61 7.89
C VAL A 69 13.34 36.40 7.45
N GLY A 70 14.21 36.09 8.41
CA GLY A 70 15.66 36.00 8.18
C GLY A 70 16.07 34.96 7.13
N ALA A 71 16.92 35.39 6.19
CA ALA A 71 17.59 34.50 5.24
C ALA A 71 18.66 33.64 5.95
N ALA A 72 18.89 32.43 5.45
CA ALA A 72 19.97 31.58 5.95
C ALA A 72 21.34 32.14 5.53
N LEU A 73 22.25 32.30 6.49
CA LEU A 73 23.63 32.71 6.24
C LEU A 73 24.44 31.54 5.66
N SER A 74 25.28 31.83 4.66
CA SER A 74 26.15 30.86 4.00
C SER A 74 27.44 31.54 3.54
N ASP A 75 28.57 31.10 4.09
CA ASP A 75 29.91 31.60 3.72
C ASP A 75 30.88 30.43 3.53
N THR A 76 31.73 30.51 2.50
CA THR A 76 32.80 29.53 2.20
C THR A 76 33.88 30.18 1.33
N PRO A 77 35.18 30.09 1.68
CA PRO A 77 36.29 30.44 0.77
C PRO A 77 36.71 29.26 -0.13
N LEU A 78 37.37 29.56 -1.25
CA LEU A 78 37.62 28.63 -2.36
C LEU A 78 38.60 27.46 -2.06
N PRO A 79 38.51 26.34 -2.82
CA PRO A 79 39.38 25.17 -2.68
C PRO A 79 40.71 25.27 -3.45
N SER A 80 41.67 24.42 -3.09
CA SER A 80 42.91 24.17 -3.83
C SER A 80 43.15 22.67 -4.09
N HIS A 81 43.60 22.36 -5.31
CA HIS A 81 44.09 21.05 -5.77
C HIS A 81 45.64 21.02 -5.71
N PRO A 82 46.36 19.89 -5.92
CA PRO A 82 45.96 18.53 -6.36
C PRO A 82 46.10 17.50 -5.18
N SER A 83 46.42 16.19 -5.25
CA SER A 83 47.03 15.28 -6.25
C SER A 83 46.63 13.81 -6.04
N SER A 84 46.89 12.97 -7.05
CA SER A 84 46.65 11.51 -7.04
C SER A 84 47.60 10.73 -6.09
N PRO A 85 47.16 9.57 -5.54
CA PRO A 85 48.06 8.61 -4.92
C PRO A 85 48.78 7.74 -5.96
N ARG A 86 50.00 7.29 -5.64
CA ARG A 86 50.80 6.33 -6.41
C ARG A 86 51.31 5.25 -5.46
N GLU A 87 51.45 4.02 -5.94
CA GLU A 87 51.97 2.87 -5.19
C GLU A 87 53.41 3.11 -4.69
N TYR A 88 53.79 2.49 -3.56
CA TYR A 88 55.10 1.83 -3.39
C TYR A 88 55.10 0.86 -2.18
N VAL A 89 56.21 0.13 -1.98
CA VAL A 89 56.30 -1.20 -1.34
C VAL A 89 57.53 -1.27 -0.40
N CYS A 90 57.75 -2.43 0.28
CA CYS A 90 58.97 -2.88 0.99
C CYS A 90 59.15 -2.42 2.47
N PRO A 91 60.02 -3.06 3.28
CA PRO A 91 61.07 -4.06 2.96
C PRO A 91 60.89 -5.47 3.60
N SER A 92 61.99 -6.27 3.68
CA SER A 92 61.99 -7.75 3.74
C SER A 92 63.16 -8.36 4.57
N ARG A 93 63.33 -9.70 4.54
CA ARG A 93 64.27 -10.64 5.25
C ARG A 93 63.67 -11.28 6.54
N THR A 94 64.02 -12.51 6.95
CA THR A 94 65.26 -13.34 6.76
C THR A 94 64.98 -14.87 6.62
N LEU A 95 66.01 -15.70 6.37
CA LEU A 95 65.98 -17.16 6.04
C LEU A 95 66.39 -18.10 7.21
N GLY A 96 66.01 -19.40 7.15
CA GLY A 96 66.58 -20.49 7.98
C GLY A 96 65.88 -21.88 7.83
N LEU A 97 66.64 -22.99 7.79
CA LEU A 97 66.19 -24.40 7.58
C LEU A 97 66.38 -25.27 8.87
N PRO A 98 66.23 -26.63 8.89
CA PRO A 98 65.04 -27.50 8.67
C PRO A 98 64.87 -28.61 9.78
N CYS A 99 63.85 -29.51 9.68
CA CYS A 99 63.98 -31.01 9.81
C CYS A 99 62.70 -31.82 10.22
N ALA A 100 62.57 -33.03 9.63
CA ALA A 100 62.05 -34.33 10.13
C ALA A 100 60.58 -34.59 10.60
N HIS A 101 59.87 -35.40 9.79
CA HIS A 101 58.92 -36.53 10.07
C HIS A 101 58.03 -36.61 11.34
N THR A 102 56.72 -36.82 11.14
CA THR A 102 56.01 -38.08 11.51
C THR A 102 54.62 -38.20 10.80
N ASP A 103 54.04 -39.42 10.83
CA ASP A 103 53.04 -39.97 9.87
C ASP A 103 51.56 -39.48 9.93
N PRO A 104 50.70 -39.82 8.92
CA PRO A 104 49.39 -39.19 8.70
C PRO A 104 48.16 -40.02 9.11
N ALA A 105 47.00 -39.36 9.29
CA ALA A 105 45.71 -40.04 9.48
C ALA A 105 44.46 -39.26 8.98
N SER A 106 43.53 -40.01 8.37
CA SER A 106 42.10 -39.67 8.15
C SER A 106 41.72 -38.37 7.41
N THR A 107 41.84 -38.38 6.08
CA THR A 107 41.01 -37.53 5.22
C THR A 107 39.55 -37.99 5.27
N LEU A 108 38.66 -37.22 5.90
CA LEU A 108 37.20 -37.44 5.85
C LEU A 108 36.52 -36.35 5.02
N THR A 109 36.55 -36.51 3.70
CA THR A 109 35.72 -35.75 2.76
C THR A 109 34.25 -36.01 3.02
N ARG A 110 33.60 -35.11 3.76
CA ARG A 110 32.18 -35.23 4.12
C ARG A 110 31.27 -34.94 2.92
N ASN A 111 31.17 -35.92 2.01
CA ASN A 111 30.20 -35.95 0.92
C ASN A 111 28.81 -35.58 1.46
N SER A 112 28.37 -34.37 1.08
CA SER A 112 27.10 -33.80 1.53
C SER A 112 26.10 -33.87 0.39
N SER A 113 25.84 -35.11 -0.08
CA SER A 113 24.72 -35.48 -0.94
C SER A 113 23.38 -35.37 -0.17
N ALA A 114 23.15 -34.19 0.40
CA ALA A 114 21.92 -33.84 1.10
C ALA A 114 20.91 -33.34 0.06
N THR A 115 20.10 -34.26 -0.46
CA THR A 115 18.91 -33.96 -1.26
C THR A 115 18.16 -32.79 -0.65
N SER A 116 17.92 -31.74 -1.43
CA SER A 116 17.42 -30.44 -0.95
C SER A 116 15.96 -30.53 -0.50
N THR A 117 15.76 -31.03 0.71
CA THR A 117 14.53 -30.81 1.48
C THR A 117 14.52 -29.35 1.94
N PRO A 118 13.61 -28.50 1.44
CA PRO A 118 13.52 -27.12 1.87
C PRO A 118 13.09 -27.10 3.33
N ARG A 119 14.03 -26.77 4.23
CA ARG A 119 13.75 -26.59 5.65
C ARG A 119 12.93 -25.32 5.82
N LEU A 120 11.60 -25.48 5.85
CA LEU A 120 10.62 -24.45 6.22
C LEU A 120 11.20 -23.59 7.36
N ARG A 121 11.40 -22.29 7.11
CA ARG A 121 11.95 -21.42 8.15
C ARG A 121 10.96 -21.36 9.34
N PRO A 122 11.42 -21.55 10.59
CA PRO A 122 10.55 -21.42 11.76
C PRO A 122 10.13 -19.98 12.07
N THR A 123 10.62 -18.98 11.31
CA THR A 123 10.38 -17.55 11.53
C THR A 123 10.04 -16.83 10.23
N THR A 124 8.88 -16.20 10.18
CA THR A 124 8.33 -15.47 9.02
C THR A 124 8.40 -13.94 9.17
N LEU A 125 9.28 -13.46 10.06
CA LEU A 125 9.45 -12.05 10.42
C LEU A 125 10.70 -11.43 9.78
N ASP A 126 10.74 -11.39 8.44
CA ASP A 126 11.68 -10.56 7.69
C ASP A 126 11.06 -9.13 7.57
N ILE A 127 11.55 -8.16 8.38
CA ILE A 127 11.10 -6.76 8.42
C ILE A 127 12.31 -5.81 8.35
N PRO A 128 12.48 -5.02 7.26
CA PRO A 128 13.63 -4.13 7.07
C PRO A 128 13.91 -3.14 8.20
N GLY A 129 15.11 -3.23 8.75
CA GLY A 129 15.58 -2.39 9.87
C GLY A 129 15.23 -2.90 11.27
N LEU A 130 14.31 -3.86 11.40
CA LEU A 130 14.02 -4.55 12.68
C LEU A 130 14.63 -5.94 12.76
N THR A 131 14.71 -6.67 11.65
CA THR A 131 15.31 -8.01 11.62
C THR A 131 16.45 -8.11 10.60
N LYS A 132 17.40 -9.00 10.90
CA LYS A 132 18.58 -9.28 10.07
C LYS A 132 19.03 -10.71 10.30
N SER A 133 19.38 -11.41 9.23
CA SER A 133 19.85 -12.79 9.26
C SER A 133 20.99 -13.03 8.27
N LYS A 134 21.64 -14.19 8.34
CA LYS A 134 22.65 -14.61 7.34
C LYS A 134 22.06 -14.79 5.93
N VAL A 135 20.74 -14.94 5.82
CA VAL A 135 20.03 -15.18 4.55
C VAL A 135 19.27 -13.95 4.04
N SER A 136 19.07 -12.95 4.91
CA SER A 136 18.51 -11.63 4.64
C SER A 136 19.28 -10.56 5.46
N PRO A 137 20.36 -9.98 4.91
CA PRO A 137 21.18 -9.00 5.62
C PRO A 137 20.55 -7.60 5.77
N ASP A 138 19.47 -7.33 5.03
CA ASP A 138 18.72 -6.07 4.96
C ASP A 138 17.31 -6.15 5.61
N GLY A 139 16.89 -7.36 6.01
CA GLY A 139 15.57 -7.63 6.59
C GLY A 139 14.46 -7.82 5.57
N LYS A 140 14.73 -7.90 4.25
CA LYS A 140 13.71 -8.26 3.25
C LYS A 140 13.49 -9.77 3.16
N ILE A 141 12.33 -10.19 2.66
CA ILE A 141 12.07 -11.60 2.32
C ILE A 141 13.04 -12.00 1.19
N ALA A 142 13.96 -12.92 1.49
CA ALA A 142 14.97 -13.36 0.54
C ALA A 142 14.36 -13.98 -0.72
N GLN A 143 14.94 -13.75 -1.90
CA GLN A 143 14.35 -14.16 -3.18
C GLN A 143 14.01 -15.66 -3.24
N ARG A 144 14.91 -16.51 -2.75
CA ARG A 144 14.79 -17.98 -2.64
C ARG A 144 13.71 -18.46 -1.66
N ASP A 145 13.09 -17.57 -0.88
CA ASP A 145 12.11 -17.94 0.14
C ASP A 145 10.68 -17.84 -0.38
N VAL A 146 10.35 -18.74 -1.31
CA VAL A 146 9.04 -18.79 -1.98
C VAL A 146 7.93 -19.06 -0.95
N GLY A 147 8.19 -19.91 0.05
CA GLY A 147 7.30 -20.18 1.18
C GLY A 147 6.97 -18.99 2.09
N SER A 148 7.71 -17.88 2.02
CA SER A 148 7.39 -16.63 2.73
C SER A 148 6.65 -15.60 1.88
N LYS A 149 6.55 -15.80 0.56
CA LYS A 149 5.88 -14.88 -0.39
C LYS A 149 4.39 -15.22 -0.56
N LEU A 150 3.61 -14.32 -1.15
CA LEU A 150 2.15 -14.46 -1.29
C LEU A 150 1.61 -14.01 -2.65
N VAL A 151 0.69 -14.80 -3.22
CA VAL A 151 -0.20 -14.37 -4.32
C VAL A 151 -1.60 -14.15 -3.75
N ILE A 152 -2.17 -12.96 -3.98
CA ILE A 152 -3.55 -12.64 -3.62
C ILE A 152 -4.40 -12.63 -4.89
N VAL A 153 -5.46 -13.45 -4.93
CA VAL A 153 -6.34 -13.59 -6.10
C VAL A 153 -7.70 -12.98 -5.79
N MET A 154 -8.04 -11.85 -6.40
CA MET A 154 -9.34 -11.21 -6.19
C MET A 154 -10.46 -12.01 -6.85
N VAL A 155 -11.61 -12.13 -6.18
CA VAL A 155 -12.80 -12.82 -6.67
C VAL A 155 -14.04 -11.95 -6.46
N GLY A 156 -15.02 -12.07 -7.38
CA GLY A 156 -16.35 -11.47 -7.26
C GLY A 156 -16.76 -10.64 -8.48
N LEU A 157 -18.03 -10.25 -8.51
CA LEU A 157 -18.68 -9.55 -9.62
C LEU A 157 -18.13 -8.13 -9.87
N PRO A 158 -18.44 -7.49 -11.03
CA PRO A 158 -18.19 -6.07 -11.24
C PRO A 158 -18.89 -5.19 -10.17
N ALA A 159 -18.40 -3.96 -9.95
CA ALA A 159 -18.85 -3.03 -8.89
C ALA A 159 -18.85 -3.55 -7.44
N ARG A 160 -18.36 -4.76 -7.13
CA ARG A 160 -18.20 -5.22 -5.73
C ARG A 160 -16.89 -4.72 -5.08
N GLY A 161 -16.48 -3.47 -5.31
CA GLY A 161 -15.34 -2.81 -4.61
C GLY A 161 -13.91 -3.34 -4.84
N LYS A 162 -13.69 -4.43 -5.59
CA LYS A 162 -12.38 -5.13 -5.71
C LYS A 162 -11.16 -4.21 -5.93
N SER A 163 -11.20 -3.36 -6.96
CA SER A 163 -10.07 -2.47 -7.28
C SER A 163 -9.86 -1.31 -6.30
N TYR A 164 -10.77 -1.09 -5.35
CA TYR A 164 -10.53 -0.23 -4.19
C TYR A 164 -9.77 -1.00 -3.10
N ILE A 165 -10.24 -2.22 -2.80
CA ILE A 165 -9.61 -3.14 -1.84
C ILE A 165 -8.15 -3.40 -2.23
N THR A 166 -7.86 -3.71 -3.50
CA THR A 166 -6.48 -3.97 -3.95
C THR A 166 -5.57 -2.76 -3.79
N LYS A 167 -6.02 -1.55 -4.17
CA LYS A 167 -5.24 -0.32 -4.01
C LYS A 167 -4.92 -0.03 -2.53
N LYS A 168 -5.92 -0.11 -1.65
CA LYS A 168 -5.74 0.11 -0.20
C LYS A 168 -4.83 -0.97 0.44
N MET A 169 -5.06 -2.24 0.12
CA MET A 169 -4.26 -3.37 0.62
C MET A 169 -2.82 -3.33 0.11
N ALA A 170 -2.58 -2.94 -1.15
CA ALA A 170 -1.23 -2.75 -1.68
C ALA A 170 -0.48 -1.61 -0.97
N ARG A 171 -1.16 -0.49 -0.69
CA ARG A 171 -0.58 0.62 0.10
C ARG A 171 -0.22 0.15 1.51
N TYR A 172 -1.10 -0.61 2.17
CA TYR A 172 -0.84 -1.17 3.50
C TYR A 172 0.34 -2.16 3.51
N LEU A 173 0.39 -3.12 2.59
CA LEU A 173 1.46 -4.14 2.57
C LEU A 173 2.83 -3.55 2.21
N ASN A 174 2.88 -2.58 1.27
CA ASN A 174 4.10 -1.80 1.03
C ASN A 174 4.50 -0.97 2.26
N TRP A 175 3.55 -0.44 3.03
CA TRP A 175 3.83 0.26 4.29
C TRP A 175 4.39 -0.67 5.38
N LEU A 176 3.93 -1.92 5.45
CA LEU A 176 4.54 -2.96 6.27
C LEU A 176 5.96 -3.36 5.81
N GLN A 177 6.45 -2.75 4.72
CA GLN A 177 7.75 -2.98 4.06
C GLN A 177 7.84 -4.28 3.24
N HIS A 178 6.70 -4.84 2.83
CA HIS A 178 6.65 -5.97 1.89
C HIS A 178 6.38 -5.46 0.47
N ASP A 179 7.36 -5.59 -0.43
CA ASP A 179 7.23 -5.09 -1.80
C ASP A 179 6.02 -5.74 -2.50
N THR A 180 5.00 -4.91 -2.79
CA THR A 180 3.67 -5.38 -3.20
C THR A 180 3.21 -4.69 -4.48
N ARG A 181 2.79 -5.46 -5.50
CA ARG A 181 2.33 -4.94 -6.79
C ARG A 181 0.95 -5.50 -7.19
N ILE A 182 0.14 -4.66 -7.83
CA ILE A 182 -1.16 -5.02 -8.40
C ILE A 182 -1.00 -5.31 -9.90
N PHE A 183 -1.62 -6.39 -10.35
CA PHE A 183 -1.67 -6.87 -11.73
C PHE A 183 -3.14 -6.91 -12.15
N ASN A 184 -3.60 -5.90 -12.89
CA ASN A 184 -5.01 -5.72 -13.24
C ASN A 184 -5.28 -6.21 -14.67
N VAL A 185 -6.03 -7.31 -14.80
CA VAL A 185 -6.34 -7.92 -16.11
C VAL A 185 -7.15 -6.98 -17.01
N GLY A 186 -7.97 -6.12 -16.41
CA GLY A 186 -8.75 -5.11 -17.14
C GLY A 186 -7.90 -4.02 -17.80
N GLU A 187 -6.68 -3.78 -17.31
CA GLU A 187 -5.68 -2.90 -17.89
C GLU A 187 -4.96 -3.57 -19.07
N LYS A 188 -4.42 -4.79 -18.89
CA LYS A 188 -3.77 -5.54 -19.98
C LYS A 188 -4.73 -5.76 -21.16
N ARG A 189 -6.03 -6.01 -20.88
CA ARG A 189 -7.13 -6.01 -21.86
C ARG A 189 -7.33 -4.66 -22.56
N ARG A 190 -7.26 -3.52 -21.86
CA ARG A 190 -7.40 -2.18 -22.50
C ARG A 190 -6.26 -1.93 -23.50
N VAL A 191 -5.02 -2.20 -23.09
CA VAL A 191 -3.83 -2.03 -23.94
C VAL A 191 -3.90 -2.92 -25.19
N ALA A 192 -4.36 -4.17 -25.03
CA ALA A 192 -4.59 -5.07 -26.15
C ALA A 192 -5.75 -4.65 -27.08
N ALA A 193 -6.74 -3.91 -26.56
CA ALA A 193 -7.87 -3.39 -27.35
C ALA A 193 -7.54 -2.09 -28.11
N SER A 194 -6.56 -1.31 -27.64
CA SER A 194 -6.17 -0.01 -28.23
C SER A 194 -5.06 -0.12 -29.29
N GLY A 195 -5.05 -1.20 -30.08
CA GLY A 195 -4.12 -1.39 -31.22
C GLY A 195 -2.63 -1.45 -30.90
N HIS A 196 -2.23 -1.42 -29.62
CA HIS A 196 -0.81 -1.34 -29.21
C HIS A 196 -0.09 -2.71 -29.13
N GLY A 197 -0.78 -3.78 -29.56
CA GLY A 197 -0.27 -5.15 -29.61
C GLY A 197 -0.11 -5.83 -28.24
N PHE A 198 0.05 -7.15 -28.27
CA PHE A 198 0.46 -7.91 -27.08
C PHE A 198 1.97 -7.74 -26.87
N ARG A 199 2.38 -6.91 -25.90
CA ARG A 199 3.72 -6.99 -25.33
C ARG A 199 3.83 -8.25 -24.45
N LEU A 200 4.41 -9.30 -25.03
CA LEU A 200 4.91 -10.47 -24.31
C LEU A 200 6.02 -10.06 -23.34
N SER A 201 6.19 -10.77 -22.22
CA SER A 201 7.37 -10.62 -21.37
C SER A 201 8.58 -11.29 -22.03
N GLN A 202 9.82 -10.89 -21.67
CA GLN A 202 11.05 -11.54 -22.16
C GLN A 202 11.03 -13.05 -21.90
N ALA A 203 10.64 -13.45 -20.68
CA ALA A 203 10.51 -14.85 -20.30
C ALA A 203 9.42 -15.63 -21.07
N SER A 204 8.48 -14.94 -21.75
CA SER A 204 7.55 -15.57 -22.70
C SER A 204 8.14 -15.64 -24.12
N LEU A 205 8.84 -14.60 -24.57
CA LEU A 205 9.58 -14.60 -25.84
C LEU A 205 10.72 -15.64 -25.87
N GLU A 206 11.30 -15.97 -24.72
CA GLU A 206 12.32 -17.01 -24.51
C GLU A 206 11.78 -18.45 -24.53
N ARG A 207 10.45 -18.64 -24.48
CA ARG A 207 9.80 -19.96 -24.53
C ARG A 207 9.20 -20.29 -25.89
N ILE A 208 9.33 -19.39 -26.87
CA ILE A 208 8.92 -19.61 -28.25
C ILE A 208 10.01 -20.44 -28.96
N PRO A 209 9.69 -21.57 -29.61
CA PRO A 209 10.67 -22.35 -30.38
C PRO A 209 11.35 -21.50 -31.46
N THR A 210 12.63 -21.76 -31.76
CA THR A 210 13.44 -20.96 -32.69
C THR A 210 12.74 -20.76 -34.04
N GLY A 211 12.29 -21.82 -34.71
CA GLY A 211 11.56 -21.70 -35.99
C GLY A 211 10.26 -20.86 -35.95
N VAL A 212 9.72 -20.54 -34.77
CA VAL A 212 8.59 -19.61 -34.60
C VAL A 212 9.06 -18.18 -34.28
N ARG A 213 10.25 -18.01 -33.67
CA ARG A 213 10.95 -16.71 -33.61
C ARG A 213 11.41 -16.28 -35.01
N ASP A 214 12.06 -17.18 -35.73
CA ASP A 214 12.59 -16.92 -37.08
C ASP A 214 11.44 -16.52 -38.04
N ALA A 215 10.28 -17.18 -37.93
CA ALA A 215 9.06 -16.84 -38.68
C ALA A 215 8.40 -15.51 -38.27
N LEU A 216 8.61 -15.05 -37.02
CA LEU A 216 8.18 -13.73 -36.54
C LEU A 216 9.14 -12.61 -37.02
N GLU A 217 10.43 -12.91 -37.18
CA GLU A 217 11.42 -11.99 -37.74
C GLU A 217 11.32 -11.88 -39.27
N GLU A 218 10.97 -12.97 -39.97
CA GLU A 218 10.73 -12.99 -41.43
C GLU A 218 9.41 -12.33 -41.90
N HIS A 219 8.68 -11.62 -41.03
CA HIS A 219 7.58 -10.70 -41.42
C HIS A 219 6.35 -11.34 -42.13
N LYS A 220 6.19 -12.67 -42.18
CA LYS A 220 5.21 -13.36 -43.05
C LYS A 220 3.88 -13.79 -42.41
N ASP A 221 3.79 -13.92 -41.09
CA ASP A 221 2.55 -14.27 -40.40
C ASP A 221 2.48 -13.65 -38.99
N SER A 222 1.28 -13.29 -38.55
CA SER A 222 1.02 -12.93 -37.14
C SER A 222 0.82 -14.18 -36.27
N LEU A 223 1.07 -14.08 -34.96
CA LEU A 223 0.87 -15.17 -33.99
C LEU A 223 -0.50 -15.89 -34.10
N PRO A 224 -1.65 -15.18 -34.30
CA PRO A 224 -2.93 -15.83 -34.56
C PRO A 224 -2.99 -16.62 -35.88
N GLN A 225 -2.34 -16.15 -36.95
CA GLN A 225 -2.27 -16.85 -38.24
C GLN A 225 -1.37 -18.09 -38.17
N ILE A 226 -0.26 -18.03 -37.43
CA ILE A 226 0.61 -19.20 -37.16
C ILE A 226 -0.19 -20.26 -36.39
N ALA A 227 -0.87 -19.87 -35.32
CA ALA A 227 -1.71 -20.79 -34.53
C ALA A 227 -2.84 -21.41 -35.37
N ALA A 228 -3.47 -20.63 -36.26
CA ALA A 228 -4.49 -21.13 -37.19
C ALA A 228 -3.91 -22.12 -38.22
N LYS A 229 -2.79 -21.79 -38.87
CA LYS A 229 -2.11 -22.66 -39.85
C LYS A 229 -1.72 -24.01 -39.24
N ILE A 230 -1.18 -24.02 -38.01
CA ILE A 230 -0.84 -25.26 -37.29
C ILE A 230 -2.10 -26.10 -37.00
N LEU A 231 -3.20 -25.47 -36.56
CA LEU A 231 -4.46 -26.15 -36.26
C LEU A 231 -5.23 -26.64 -37.51
N ILE A 232 -4.97 -26.07 -38.69
CA ILE A 232 -5.67 -26.41 -39.94
C ILE A 232 -4.90 -27.46 -40.74
N ASN A 233 -3.56 -27.37 -40.82
CA ASN A 233 -2.77 -28.19 -41.75
C ASN A 233 -2.24 -29.52 -41.14
N GLY A 234 -2.14 -29.63 -39.82
CA GLY A 234 -1.93 -30.93 -39.13
C GLY A 234 -0.61 -31.66 -39.43
N GLU A 235 0.45 -30.98 -39.86
CA GLU A 235 1.75 -31.64 -40.09
C GLU A 235 2.39 -32.15 -38.78
N ALA A 236 2.84 -33.41 -38.81
CA ALA A 236 3.68 -33.98 -37.76
C ALA A 236 5.15 -33.52 -37.91
N PRO A 237 5.97 -33.58 -36.84
CA PRO A 237 7.38 -33.18 -36.91
C PRO A 237 8.15 -34.03 -37.92
N ARG A 238 8.87 -33.39 -38.85
CA ARG A 238 9.79 -34.07 -39.77
C ARG A 238 11.11 -34.38 -39.04
N GLU A 239 11.63 -35.58 -39.26
CA GLU A 239 12.90 -36.03 -38.69
C GLU A 239 14.08 -35.18 -39.21
N GLY A 240 15.05 -34.84 -38.34
CA GLY A 240 16.24 -34.09 -38.78
C GLY A 240 16.97 -33.22 -37.74
N SER A 241 16.50 -33.11 -36.50
CA SER A 241 17.20 -32.34 -35.44
C SER A 241 18.35 -33.13 -34.81
N PRO A 242 19.55 -32.54 -34.62
CA PRO A 242 20.67 -33.20 -33.91
C PRO A 242 20.41 -33.36 -32.41
N ASP A 243 21.12 -34.32 -31.78
CA ASP A 243 20.92 -34.73 -30.39
C ASP A 243 21.18 -33.61 -29.35
N PRO A 244 20.36 -33.52 -28.28
CA PRO A 244 20.44 -32.45 -27.26
C PRO A 244 21.53 -32.69 -26.20
N LEU A 245 22.68 -33.25 -26.59
CA LEU A 245 23.76 -33.66 -25.67
C LEU A 245 25.12 -33.00 -25.94
N ASN A 246 25.17 -31.88 -26.67
CA ASN A 246 26.39 -31.10 -26.82
C ASN A 246 26.14 -29.60 -27.03
N LEU A 247 26.26 -28.81 -25.95
CA LEU A 247 26.37 -27.34 -26.00
C LEU A 247 27.45 -26.88 -25.00
N SER A 248 28.36 -26.04 -25.48
CA SER A 248 29.55 -25.59 -24.75
C SER A 248 29.27 -24.50 -23.71
N ASP A 249 30.11 -24.42 -22.68
CA ASP A 249 30.05 -23.41 -21.61
C ASP A 249 30.40 -21.98 -22.12
N PRO A 250 29.47 -21.00 -22.06
CA PRO A 250 29.67 -19.66 -22.61
C PRO A 250 30.33 -18.69 -21.59
N LEU A 251 31.54 -19.01 -21.12
CA LEU A 251 32.39 -18.11 -20.32
C LEU A 251 33.57 -17.52 -21.12
N ARG A 252 33.23 -16.89 -22.25
CA ARG A 252 33.93 -15.87 -23.07
C ARG A 252 32.89 -15.41 -24.11
N ASP A 253 32.68 -14.13 -24.41
CA ASP A 253 33.63 -13.00 -24.42
C ASP A 253 33.02 -11.68 -23.89
N THR A 254 33.86 -10.64 -23.77
CA THR A 254 33.45 -9.31 -23.25
C THR A 254 33.73 -8.17 -24.23
N SER A 255 32.71 -7.64 -24.92
CA SER A 255 32.71 -6.26 -25.47
C SER A 255 31.32 -5.80 -25.92
N ALA A 256 31.17 -4.49 -26.17
CA ALA A 256 30.03 -3.79 -26.76
C ALA A 256 28.66 -3.87 -26.02
N ILE A 257 28.28 -2.74 -25.41
CA ILE A 257 26.87 -2.35 -25.25
C ILE A 257 26.48 -1.64 -26.55
N ASP A 258 25.36 -2.03 -27.17
CA ASP A 258 24.72 -1.26 -28.24
C ASP A 258 23.27 -0.96 -27.85
N ASP A 259 22.91 0.32 -27.81
CA ASP A 259 21.59 0.81 -27.37
C ASP A 259 20.60 0.88 -28.56
N THR A 260 20.54 -0.18 -29.37
CA THR A 260 19.61 -0.30 -30.49
C THR A 260 18.25 -0.85 -30.04
N PRO A 261 17.13 -0.11 -30.19
CA PRO A 261 15.80 -0.64 -29.88
C PRO A 261 15.40 -1.71 -30.91
N PRO A 262 14.67 -2.77 -30.50
CA PRO A 262 14.30 -3.86 -31.39
C PRO A 262 13.43 -3.38 -32.57
N PRO A 263 13.53 -4.05 -33.74
CA PRO A 263 12.93 -3.58 -34.98
C PRO A 263 11.40 -3.45 -34.89
N ARG A 264 10.89 -2.41 -35.53
CA ARG A 264 9.49 -1.99 -35.46
C ARG A 264 8.76 -2.41 -36.73
N LEU A 265 8.15 -3.60 -36.73
CA LEU A 265 7.41 -4.10 -37.88
C LEU A 265 6.33 -3.10 -38.32
N GLN A 266 6.42 -2.64 -39.57
CA GLN A 266 5.33 -1.99 -40.29
C GLN A 266 4.80 -2.97 -41.35
N VAL A 267 3.50 -2.92 -41.62
CA VAL A 267 2.85 -3.77 -42.61
C VAL A 267 2.67 -2.99 -43.91
N THR A 268 3.18 -3.53 -45.02
CA THR A 268 2.92 -3.03 -46.38
C THR A 268 2.38 -4.17 -47.25
N SER A 269 1.09 -4.11 -47.59
CA SER A 269 0.39 -5.13 -48.38
C SER A 269 0.34 -4.78 -49.87
N SER A 270 0.73 -5.72 -50.74
CA SER A 270 0.64 -5.56 -52.20
C SER A 270 -0.51 -6.37 -52.79
N ASN A 271 -1.55 -5.67 -53.27
CA ASN A 271 -2.60 -6.07 -54.22
C ASN A 271 -3.28 -7.45 -54.04
N GLY A 272 -4.57 -7.44 -53.67
CA GLY A 272 -5.41 -8.65 -53.73
C GLY A 272 -6.84 -8.47 -53.19
N GLU A 273 -7.67 -7.73 -53.93
CA GLU A 273 -9.12 -7.54 -53.70
C GLU A 273 -9.54 -6.72 -52.44
N GLU A 274 -10.70 -6.07 -52.51
CA GLU A 274 -11.10 -4.98 -51.61
C GLU A 274 -12.08 -5.43 -50.51
N GLU A 275 -11.55 -5.82 -49.34
CA GLU A 275 -12.28 -5.74 -48.07
C GLU A 275 -11.58 -4.74 -47.13
N THR A 276 -12.33 -3.73 -46.68
CA THR A 276 -11.83 -2.64 -45.83
C THR A 276 -11.56 -3.12 -44.39
N ASN A 277 -10.41 -3.77 -44.21
CA ASN A 277 -9.87 -4.14 -42.91
C ASN A 277 -9.28 -2.92 -42.19
N GLU A 278 -10.14 -1.98 -41.81
CA GLU A 278 -9.86 -1.14 -40.64
C GLU A 278 -9.89 -2.07 -39.41
N GLU A 279 -8.81 -2.12 -38.62
CA GLU A 279 -8.78 -2.89 -37.37
C GLU A 279 -9.66 -2.20 -36.31
N ASP A 280 -10.96 -2.48 -36.39
CA ASP A 280 -12.00 -1.94 -35.51
C ASP A 280 -11.59 -2.09 -34.02
N PRO A 281 -11.57 -0.99 -33.22
CA PRO A 281 -11.11 -1.03 -31.84
C PRO A 281 -12.00 -1.95 -30.99
N ILE A 282 -11.38 -2.96 -30.36
CA ILE A 282 -12.10 -4.09 -29.73
C ILE A 282 -13.16 -3.59 -28.74
N ASP A 283 -14.43 -3.83 -29.08
CA ASP A 283 -15.61 -3.40 -28.31
C ASP A 283 -15.47 -3.72 -26.80
N GLN A 284 -15.87 -2.75 -25.97
CA GLN A 284 -15.86 -2.83 -24.51
C GLN A 284 -17.27 -2.73 -23.89
N SER A 285 -18.33 -2.84 -24.70
CA SER A 285 -19.73 -2.98 -24.25
C SER A 285 -19.97 -4.30 -23.52
N ALA A 286 -21.19 -4.48 -23.00
CA ALA A 286 -21.68 -5.75 -22.47
C ALA A 286 -21.48 -6.95 -23.44
N SER A 287 -21.49 -6.73 -24.76
CA SER A 287 -21.36 -7.78 -25.79
C SER A 287 -20.05 -8.58 -25.67
N PHE A 288 -18.94 -7.88 -25.39
CA PHE A 288 -17.61 -8.46 -25.23
C PHE A 288 -17.49 -9.34 -23.98
N PHE A 289 -18.38 -9.15 -22.99
CA PHE A 289 -18.38 -9.93 -21.76
C PHE A 289 -19.25 -11.19 -21.81
N ASP A 290 -20.10 -11.35 -22.83
CA ASP A 290 -20.95 -12.53 -22.99
C ASP A 290 -20.10 -13.82 -23.04
N PRO A 291 -20.42 -14.87 -22.25
CA PRO A 291 -19.77 -16.18 -22.33
C PRO A 291 -19.87 -16.87 -23.70
N GLN A 292 -20.88 -16.55 -24.51
CA GLN A 292 -21.11 -17.15 -25.84
C GLN A 292 -20.18 -16.55 -26.90
N ASN A 293 -19.64 -15.34 -26.69
CA ASN A 293 -18.66 -14.72 -27.57
C ASN A 293 -17.30 -15.40 -27.39
N LYS A 294 -17.08 -16.52 -28.10
CA LYS A 294 -15.87 -17.37 -28.01
C LYS A 294 -14.58 -16.58 -28.23
N LYS A 295 -14.53 -15.68 -29.23
CA LYS A 295 -13.36 -14.82 -29.54
C LYS A 295 -13.03 -13.90 -28.35
N ALA A 296 -14.02 -13.18 -27.83
CA ALA A 296 -13.83 -12.32 -26.66
C ALA A 296 -13.56 -13.09 -25.37
N ALA A 297 -14.08 -14.32 -25.22
CA ALA A 297 -13.77 -15.20 -24.10
C ALA A 297 -12.31 -15.67 -24.13
N GLN A 298 -11.80 -16.09 -25.30
CA GLN A 298 -10.39 -16.46 -25.50
C GLN A 298 -9.44 -15.28 -25.22
N ILE A 299 -9.73 -14.09 -25.75
CA ILE A 299 -8.92 -12.88 -25.48
C ILE A 299 -8.89 -12.56 -23.97
N ARG A 300 -10.05 -12.66 -23.27
CA ARG A 300 -10.13 -12.49 -21.81
C ARG A 300 -9.45 -13.58 -21.00
N GLU A 301 -9.23 -14.76 -21.57
CA GLU A 301 -8.43 -15.84 -20.97
C GLU A 301 -6.94 -15.56 -21.14
N GLN A 302 -6.49 -15.27 -22.36
CA GLN A 302 -5.09 -14.94 -22.65
C GLN A 302 -4.61 -13.75 -21.83
N CYS A 303 -5.33 -12.62 -21.84
CA CYS A 303 -5.00 -11.45 -21.03
C CYS A 303 -4.91 -11.78 -19.52
N ALA A 304 -5.72 -12.73 -19.02
CA ALA A 304 -5.67 -13.14 -17.61
C ALA A 304 -4.43 -14.01 -17.33
N MET A 305 -4.17 -15.00 -18.18
CA MET A 305 -3.07 -15.93 -18.00
C MET A 305 -1.69 -15.29 -18.22
N ASP A 306 -1.57 -14.31 -19.11
CA ASP A 306 -0.36 -13.51 -19.28
C ASP A 306 -0.14 -12.55 -18.11
N THR A 307 -1.22 -11.97 -17.56
CA THR A 307 -1.13 -11.11 -16.35
C THR A 307 -0.70 -11.92 -15.12
N LEU A 308 -1.03 -13.23 -15.08
CA LEU A 308 -0.58 -14.14 -14.03
C LEU A 308 0.89 -14.54 -14.20
N ASP A 309 1.40 -14.63 -15.43
CA ASP A 309 2.84 -14.81 -15.66
C ASP A 309 3.64 -13.57 -15.27
N ASP A 310 3.20 -12.35 -15.63
CA ASP A 310 3.85 -11.10 -15.17
C ASP A 310 3.96 -11.04 -13.63
N LEU A 311 2.93 -11.54 -12.94
CA LEU A 311 2.84 -11.60 -11.47
C LEU A 311 3.83 -12.63 -10.91
N LEU A 312 3.87 -13.83 -11.48
CA LEU A 312 4.76 -14.90 -11.06
C LEU A 312 6.23 -14.56 -11.37
N ASP A 313 6.52 -13.89 -12.49
CA ASP A 313 7.85 -13.38 -12.81
C ASP A 313 8.30 -12.35 -11.75
N TYR A 314 7.44 -11.40 -11.37
CA TYR A 314 7.72 -10.44 -10.29
C TYR A 314 7.95 -11.10 -8.91
N ILE A 315 7.29 -12.21 -8.63
CA ILE A 315 7.38 -12.94 -7.35
C ILE A 315 8.56 -13.92 -7.29
N LEU A 316 8.93 -14.56 -8.40
CA LEU A 316 9.97 -15.60 -8.43
C LEU A 316 11.33 -15.04 -8.89
N ILE A 317 11.32 -14.33 -10.02
CA ILE A 317 12.52 -13.76 -10.66
C ILE A 317 12.81 -12.36 -10.09
N GLY A 318 11.75 -11.60 -9.79
CA GLY A 318 11.82 -10.30 -9.17
C GLY A 318 11.97 -10.32 -7.64
N ASN A 319 12.09 -9.12 -7.10
CA ASN A 319 12.15 -8.79 -5.68
C ASN A 319 10.75 -8.58 -5.04
N GLY A 320 9.69 -9.14 -5.63
CA GLY A 320 8.33 -9.08 -5.10
C GLY A 320 8.13 -9.95 -3.86
N SER A 321 7.39 -9.40 -2.88
CA SER A 321 6.89 -10.12 -1.70
C SER A 321 5.42 -10.52 -1.85
N VAL A 322 4.59 -9.63 -2.42
CA VAL A 322 3.15 -9.89 -2.66
C VAL A 322 2.71 -9.48 -4.07
N GLY A 323 2.08 -10.42 -4.78
CA GLY A 323 1.45 -10.15 -6.09
C GLY A 323 -0.07 -10.19 -5.97
N ILE A 324 -0.75 -9.10 -6.32
CA ILE A 324 -2.22 -8.99 -6.24
C ILE A 324 -2.84 -9.08 -7.65
N PHE A 325 -3.53 -10.17 -7.95
CA PHE A 325 -4.20 -10.43 -9.22
C PHE A 325 -5.64 -9.89 -9.20
N ASP A 326 -5.86 -8.72 -9.83
CA ASP A 326 -7.14 -8.01 -9.85
C ASP A 326 -7.94 -8.35 -11.13
N ALA A 327 -8.86 -9.31 -11.01
CA ALA A 327 -9.82 -9.73 -12.01
C ALA A 327 -11.12 -10.20 -11.34
N THR A 328 -12.15 -10.60 -12.11
CA THR A 328 -13.42 -11.10 -11.53
C THR A 328 -13.29 -12.51 -10.96
N ASN A 329 -12.57 -13.41 -11.64
CA ASN A 329 -12.33 -14.81 -11.25
C ASN A 329 -13.58 -15.54 -10.73
N SER A 330 -14.72 -15.21 -11.34
CA SER A 330 -16.07 -15.51 -10.86
C SER A 330 -16.56 -16.92 -11.23
N THR A 331 -15.80 -17.67 -12.02
CA THR A 331 -16.09 -19.07 -12.35
C THR A 331 -15.14 -19.99 -11.60
N LEU A 332 -15.64 -21.15 -11.16
CA LEU A 332 -14.81 -22.17 -10.52
C LEU A 332 -13.64 -22.60 -11.41
N GLY A 333 -13.90 -22.87 -12.70
CA GLY A 333 -12.86 -23.29 -13.66
C GLY A 333 -11.67 -22.33 -13.74
N ARG A 334 -11.92 -21.02 -13.74
CA ARG A 334 -10.84 -20.01 -13.73
C ARG A 334 -10.01 -20.07 -12.45
N ARG A 335 -10.63 -20.31 -11.29
CA ARG A 335 -9.92 -20.44 -10.00
C ARG A 335 -9.04 -21.70 -9.96
N LYS A 336 -9.51 -22.81 -10.55
CA LYS A 336 -8.69 -24.03 -10.73
C LYS A 336 -7.46 -23.74 -11.59
N GLN A 337 -7.65 -23.21 -12.80
CA GLN A 337 -6.56 -22.87 -13.73
C GLN A 337 -5.52 -21.91 -13.11
N ILE A 338 -5.95 -20.92 -12.34
CA ILE A 338 -5.06 -20.01 -11.60
C ILE A 338 -4.23 -20.78 -10.56
N MET A 339 -4.86 -21.64 -9.75
CA MET A 339 -4.15 -22.46 -8.76
C MET A 339 -3.18 -23.44 -9.43
N GLU A 340 -3.63 -24.15 -10.47
CA GLU A 340 -2.82 -25.10 -11.26
C GLU A 340 -1.59 -24.40 -11.85
N LYS A 341 -1.75 -23.24 -12.50
CA LYS A 341 -0.63 -22.47 -13.08
C LYS A 341 0.34 -21.95 -12.03
N ILE A 342 -0.15 -21.47 -10.87
CA ILE A 342 0.70 -21.07 -9.73
C ILE A 342 1.49 -22.28 -9.22
N ARG A 343 0.83 -23.44 -9.01
CA ARG A 343 1.47 -24.66 -8.47
C ARG A 343 2.49 -25.24 -9.45
N ALA A 344 2.23 -25.20 -10.75
CA ALA A 344 3.16 -25.63 -11.79
C ALA A 344 4.42 -24.74 -11.88
N ARG A 345 4.26 -23.42 -11.70
CA ARG A 345 5.39 -22.45 -11.80
C ARG A 345 6.16 -22.21 -10.50
N ALA A 346 5.53 -22.39 -9.33
CA ALA A 346 6.09 -22.00 -8.03
C ALA A 346 6.03 -23.11 -6.96
N GLY A 347 5.57 -24.31 -7.32
CA GLY A 347 5.41 -25.43 -6.40
C GLY A 347 4.30 -25.21 -5.35
N PRO A 348 4.19 -26.12 -4.36
CA PRO A 348 3.21 -26.01 -3.27
C PRO A 348 3.55 -24.92 -2.25
N GLU A 349 4.81 -24.45 -2.19
CA GLU A 349 5.28 -23.53 -1.15
C GLU A 349 4.69 -22.12 -1.26
N LEU A 350 4.51 -21.61 -2.49
CA LEU A 350 4.02 -20.24 -2.67
C LEU A 350 2.60 -20.10 -2.08
N ASN A 351 2.46 -19.24 -1.07
CA ASN A 351 1.17 -19.00 -0.44
C ASN A 351 0.21 -18.37 -1.46
N VAL A 352 -1.04 -18.81 -1.44
CA VAL A 352 -2.12 -18.24 -2.26
C VAL A 352 -3.28 -17.92 -1.33
N LEU A 353 -3.87 -16.73 -1.47
CA LEU A 353 -5.07 -16.31 -0.75
C LEU A 353 -6.09 -15.76 -1.75
N PHE A 354 -7.24 -16.41 -1.89
CA PHE A 354 -8.36 -15.82 -2.63
C PHE A 354 -9.06 -14.78 -1.75
N VAL A 355 -9.37 -13.60 -2.31
CA VAL A 355 -10.09 -12.51 -1.63
C VAL A 355 -11.38 -12.25 -2.38
N GLU A 356 -12.47 -12.85 -1.92
CA GLU A 356 -13.80 -12.63 -2.48
C GLU A 356 -14.48 -11.40 -1.85
N SER A 357 -14.92 -10.48 -2.71
CA SER A 357 -15.71 -9.32 -2.28
C SER A 357 -17.16 -9.48 -2.74
N VAL A 358 -18.05 -9.71 -1.77
CA VAL A 358 -19.50 -9.81 -1.94
C VAL A 358 -20.13 -8.53 -1.43
N CYS A 359 -21.05 -7.97 -2.21
CA CYS A 359 -21.94 -6.89 -1.77
C CYS A 359 -23.38 -7.31 -2.06
N ARG A 360 -24.28 -7.11 -1.11
CA ARG A 360 -25.72 -7.35 -1.14
C ARG A 360 -26.50 -6.05 -0.89
N ASP A 361 -25.86 -5.11 -0.19
CA ASP A 361 -26.32 -3.74 0.03
C ASP A 361 -26.48 -2.97 -1.29
N GLN A 362 -27.71 -2.62 -1.66
CA GLN A 362 -28.03 -2.03 -2.97
C GLN A 362 -27.54 -0.59 -3.10
N ASN A 363 -27.56 0.19 -2.02
CA ASN A 363 -27.10 1.58 -2.02
C ASN A 363 -25.59 1.64 -2.23
N LEU A 364 -24.86 0.76 -1.53
CA LEU A 364 -23.42 0.56 -1.73
C LEU A 364 -23.12 0.03 -3.15
N LEU A 365 -23.91 -0.91 -3.67
CA LEU A 365 -23.73 -1.41 -5.03
C LEU A 365 -23.88 -0.29 -6.06
N GLU A 366 -24.95 0.52 -6.00
CA GLU A 366 -25.17 1.60 -6.95
C GLU A 366 -24.08 2.68 -6.84
N SER A 367 -23.66 3.05 -5.63
CA SER A 367 -22.53 3.95 -5.42
C SER A 367 -21.24 3.43 -6.11
N ASN A 368 -20.95 2.14 -5.97
CA ASN A 368 -19.82 1.51 -6.67
C ASN A 368 -20.02 1.38 -8.19
N MET A 369 -21.27 1.28 -8.69
CA MET A 369 -21.54 1.35 -10.13
C MET A 369 -21.22 2.76 -10.65
N ARG A 370 -21.75 3.81 -10.02
CA ARG A 370 -21.49 5.22 -10.40
C ARG A 370 -19.98 5.53 -10.41
N LEU A 371 -19.24 5.09 -9.38
CA LEU A 371 -17.77 5.18 -9.31
C LEU A 371 -17.02 4.36 -10.38
N LYS A 372 -17.69 3.41 -11.05
CA LYS A 372 -17.12 2.62 -12.15
C LYS A 372 -17.44 3.22 -13.53
N LEU A 373 -18.50 4.02 -13.65
CA LEU A 373 -18.79 4.82 -14.84
C LEU A 373 -17.83 6.01 -14.98
N SER A 374 -17.42 6.62 -13.85
CA SER A 374 -16.34 7.63 -13.82
C SER A 374 -14.94 7.02 -14.01
N GLY A 375 -14.78 6.07 -14.93
CA GLY A 375 -13.54 5.36 -15.23
C GLY A 375 -13.42 5.03 -16.72
N PRO A 376 -12.22 4.60 -17.18
CA PRO A 376 -11.87 4.58 -18.61
C PRO A 376 -12.66 3.59 -19.48
N ASP A 377 -13.50 2.71 -18.91
CA ASP A 377 -14.42 1.87 -19.70
C ASP A 377 -15.65 2.69 -20.22
N TYR A 378 -15.92 3.87 -19.62
CA TYR A 378 -17.14 4.68 -19.84
C TYR A 378 -16.94 6.21 -19.82
N GLN A 379 -15.70 6.71 -19.77
CA GLN A 379 -15.38 8.12 -19.47
C GLN A 379 -16.12 9.14 -20.36
N ASP A 380 -16.27 8.85 -21.66
CA ASP A 380 -16.83 9.75 -22.66
C ASP A 380 -18.23 9.30 -23.15
N LYS A 381 -18.94 8.50 -22.32
CA LYS A 381 -20.28 7.96 -22.63
C LYS A 381 -21.35 8.65 -21.77
N ASP A 382 -22.58 8.72 -22.29
CA ASP A 382 -23.73 9.21 -21.53
C ASP A 382 -23.90 8.43 -20.20
N PRO A 383 -24.04 9.09 -19.04
CA PRO A 383 -24.14 8.42 -17.74
C PRO A 383 -25.32 7.46 -17.57
N VAL A 384 -26.45 7.67 -18.27
CA VAL A 384 -27.64 6.83 -18.16
C VAL A 384 -27.47 5.56 -18.99
N ALA A 385 -27.07 5.70 -20.26
CA ALA A 385 -26.76 4.59 -21.15
C ALA A 385 -25.58 3.75 -20.62
N ALA A 386 -24.56 4.40 -20.05
CA ALA A 386 -23.42 3.75 -19.40
C ALA A 386 -23.85 2.94 -18.17
N LEU A 387 -24.79 3.45 -17.36
CA LEU A 387 -25.35 2.70 -16.23
C LEU A 387 -26.16 1.48 -16.70
N GLU A 388 -26.90 1.59 -17.80
CA GLU A 388 -27.68 0.49 -18.35
C GLU A 388 -26.79 -0.62 -18.96
N ASP A 389 -25.78 -0.26 -19.76
CA ASP A 389 -24.77 -1.21 -20.25
C ASP A 389 -24.06 -1.89 -19.07
N PHE A 390 -23.66 -1.13 -18.05
CA PHE A 390 -22.98 -1.70 -16.90
C PHE A 390 -23.88 -2.66 -16.09
N ARG A 391 -25.18 -2.36 -15.97
CA ARG A 391 -26.18 -3.26 -15.37
C ARG A 391 -26.34 -4.55 -16.19
N LYS A 392 -26.44 -4.45 -17.53
CA LYS A 392 -26.45 -5.62 -18.44
C LYS A 392 -25.18 -6.47 -18.28
N ARG A 393 -24.01 -5.83 -18.26
CA ARG A 393 -22.69 -6.45 -18.02
C ARG A 393 -22.63 -7.17 -16.66
N VAL A 394 -23.19 -6.60 -15.59
CA VAL A 394 -23.27 -7.26 -14.27
C VAL A 394 -24.16 -8.50 -14.33
N ALA A 395 -25.35 -8.41 -14.93
CA ALA A 395 -26.27 -9.54 -15.07
C ALA A 395 -25.67 -10.70 -15.91
N ILE A 396 -24.86 -10.39 -16.92
CA ILE A 396 -24.10 -11.39 -17.69
C ILE A 396 -23.10 -12.15 -16.79
N TYR A 397 -22.37 -11.45 -15.92
CA TYR A 397 -21.47 -12.09 -14.97
C TYR A 397 -22.20 -12.90 -13.90
N GLU A 398 -23.39 -12.46 -13.47
CA GLU A 398 -24.20 -13.12 -12.43
C GLU A 398 -24.73 -14.49 -12.88
N LYS A 399 -25.11 -14.67 -14.15
CA LYS A 399 -25.53 -15.98 -14.71
C LYS A 399 -24.51 -17.10 -14.50
N ASN A 400 -23.21 -16.78 -14.55
CA ASN A 400 -22.11 -17.74 -14.48
C ASN A 400 -21.27 -17.57 -13.20
N TYR A 401 -21.74 -16.82 -12.21
CA TYR A 401 -21.01 -16.58 -10.97
C TYR A 401 -21.17 -17.77 -10.01
N VAL A 402 -20.07 -18.48 -9.77
CA VAL A 402 -19.92 -19.46 -8.70
C VAL A 402 -19.15 -18.76 -7.58
N PRO A 403 -19.76 -18.46 -6.42
CA PRO A 403 -19.04 -17.94 -5.26
C PRO A 403 -17.92 -18.85 -4.80
N ILE A 404 -17.05 -18.38 -3.90
CA ILE A 404 -16.15 -19.28 -3.17
C ILE A 404 -16.97 -20.11 -2.17
N GLY A 405 -16.65 -21.39 -2.00
CA GLY A 405 -17.33 -22.25 -1.03
C GLY A 405 -16.73 -23.64 -0.95
N ASP A 406 -17.59 -24.63 -0.73
CA ASP A 406 -17.29 -26.02 -0.39
C ASP A 406 -16.13 -26.62 -1.22
N TYR A 407 -16.12 -26.41 -2.55
CA TYR A 407 -15.02 -26.89 -3.40
C TYR A 407 -13.65 -26.35 -2.97
N GLU A 408 -13.53 -25.04 -2.70
CA GLU A 408 -12.28 -24.46 -2.23
C GLU A 408 -11.90 -25.01 -0.84
N GLU A 409 -12.88 -25.39 -0.02
CA GLU A 409 -12.63 -25.95 1.29
C GLU A 409 -12.10 -27.39 1.23
N ASP A 410 -12.79 -28.26 0.47
CA ASP A 410 -12.39 -29.63 0.15
C ASP A 410 -10.99 -29.70 -0.51
N ASN A 411 -10.68 -28.74 -1.38
CA ASN A 411 -9.42 -28.67 -2.12
C ASN A 411 -8.33 -27.86 -1.39
N ASN A 412 -8.54 -27.51 -0.12
CA ASN A 412 -7.57 -26.82 0.73
C ASN A 412 -7.07 -25.46 0.16
N MET A 413 -7.91 -24.76 -0.59
CA MET A 413 -7.61 -23.48 -1.25
C MET A 413 -7.88 -22.33 -0.26
N PRO A 414 -6.85 -21.61 0.25
CA PRO A 414 -7.06 -20.60 1.29
C PRO A 414 -7.83 -19.39 0.76
N TYR A 415 -8.83 -18.93 1.51
CA TYR A 415 -9.65 -17.79 1.11
C TYR A 415 -10.07 -16.90 2.28
N VAL A 416 -10.41 -15.66 1.94
CA VAL A 416 -11.20 -14.75 2.77
C VAL A 416 -12.34 -14.15 1.93
N LYS A 417 -13.54 -14.17 2.49
CA LYS A 417 -14.78 -13.70 1.85
C LYS A 417 -15.33 -12.55 2.69
N MET A 418 -15.29 -11.35 2.13
CA MET A 418 -15.81 -10.13 2.74
C MET A 418 -17.20 -9.84 2.19
N VAL A 419 -18.20 -9.75 3.05
CA VAL A 419 -19.59 -9.43 2.71
C VAL A 419 -19.94 -8.05 3.24
N ASP A 420 -20.49 -7.20 2.37
CA ASP A 420 -20.90 -5.81 2.65
C ASP A 420 -19.83 -5.01 3.39
N VAL A 421 -18.57 -5.09 2.89
CA VAL A 421 -17.43 -4.28 3.35
C VAL A 421 -17.18 -4.45 4.86
N GLY A 422 -16.90 -5.69 5.25
CA GLY A 422 -16.55 -6.06 6.62
C GLY A 422 -17.73 -6.50 7.50
N ARG A 423 -18.98 -6.15 7.14
CA ARG A 423 -20.22 -6.52 7.88
C ARG A 423 -20.29 -8.01 8.22
N LYS A 424 -19.81 -8.88 7.33
CA LYS A 424 -19.43 -10.27 7.67
C LYS A 424 -18.13 -10.64 6.97
N MET A 425 -17.23 -11.30 7.71
CA MET A 425 -16.00 -11.89 7.20
C MET A 425 -16.06 -13.42 7.42
N ILE A 426 -15.59 -14.19 6.43
CA ILE A 426 -15.37 -15.64 6.54
C ILE A 426 -13.94 -15.92 6.05
N SER A 427 -13.21 -16.79 6.74
CA SER A 427 -11.80 -17.10 6.42
C SER A 427 -11.52 -18.59 6.51
N HIS A 428 -10.96 -19.17 5.46
CA HIS A 428 -10.58 -20.58 5.38
C HIS A 428 -9.08 -20.74 5.18
N GLN A 429 -8.45 -21.60 5.98
CA GLN A 429 -7.04 -22.01 5.90
C GLN A 429 -6.01 -20.88 5.70
N VAL A 430 -6.23 -19.70 6.29
CA VAL A 430 -5.28 -18.58 6.27
C VAL A 430 -3.98 -19.00 6.99
N LYS A 431 -2.90 -19.20 6.22
CA LYS A 431 -1.58 -19.66 6.68
C LYS A 431 -0.50 -18.67 6.23
N GLY A 432 0.58 -18.57 7.02
CA GLY A 432 1.70 -17.67 6.73
C GLY A 432 1.45 -16.21 7.14
N PHE A 433 2.55 -15.48 7.40
CA PHE A 433 2.50 -14.12 7.97
C PHE A 433 1.78 -13.12 7.06
N LEU A 434 2.13 -13.07 5.77
CA LEU A 434 1.57 -12.10 4.83
C LEU A 434 0.05 -12.28 4.61
N ALA A 435 -0.45 -13.52 4.59
CA ALA A 435 -1.88 -13.77 4.48
C ALA A 435 -2.61 -13.34 5.77
N GLY A 436 -2.01 -13.59 6.93
CA GLY A 436 -2.50 -13.05 8.21
C GLY A 436 -2.55 -11.52 8.24
N GLN A 437 -1.51 -10.84 7.76
CA GLN A 437 -1.50 -9.37 7.65
C GLN A 437 -2.57 -8.84 6.66
N ALA A 438 -2.78 -9.52 5.53
CA ALA A 438 -3.82 -9.16 4.56
C ALA A 438 -5.23 -9.31 5.17
N VAL A 439 -5.51 -10.42 5.84
CA VAL A 439 -6.81 -10.66 6.51
C VAL A 439 -7.02 -9.71 7.69
N TYR A 440 -5.98 -9.42 8.48
CA TYR A 440 -6.02 -8.40 9.53
C TYR A 440 -6.35 -7.01 8.99
N TYR A 441 -5.79 -6.62 7.84
CA TYR A 441 -6.16 -5.37 7.19
C TYR A 441 -7.62 -5.35 6.72
N LEU A 442 -8.10 -6.46 6.13
CA LEU A 442 -9.47 -6.60 5.65
C LEU A 442 -10.51 -6.56 6.79
N LEU A 443 -10.18 -7.07 7.98
CA LEU A 443 -11.00 -6.94 9.19
C LEU A 443 -11.17 -5.48 9.67
N ASN A 444 -10.22 -4.61 9.32
CA ASN A 444 -10.19 -3.19 9.68
C ASN A 444 -10.56 -2.27 8.49
N PHE A 445 -11.14 -2.83 7.44
CA PHE A 445 -11.31 -2.12 6.17
C PHE A 445 -12.54 -1.19 6.16
N ASN A 446 -12.29 0.12 6.16
CA ASN A 446 -13.36 1.12 6.15
C ASN A 446 -13.46 1.92 4.83
N LEU A 447 -14.69 2.21 4.42
CA LEU A 447 -15.09 3.06 3.28
C LEU A 447 -15.57 4.47 3.69
N ALA A 448 -15.88 4.72 4.97
CA ALA A 448 -16.58 5.92 5.40
C ALA A 448 -15.79 7.22 5.08
N PRO A 449 -16.44 8.23 4.47
CA PRO A 449 -15.82 9.50 4.16
C PRO A 449 -15.50 10.24 5.46
N ARG A 450 -14.25 10.68 5.63
CA ARG A 450 -13.77 11.36 6.85
C ARG A 450 -12.62 12.29 6.54
N MET A 451 -12.40 13.26 7.42
CA MET A 451 -11.25 14.17 7.34
C MET A 451 -10.17 13.73 8.31
N ILE A 452 -8.97 13.49 7.80
CA ILE A 452 -7.76 13.31 8.57
C ILE A 452 -6.94 14.59 8.41
N TRP A 453 -6.63 15.26 9.51
CA TRP A 453 -5.79 16.46 9.54
C TRP A 453 -4.46 16.11 10.19
N ILE A 454 -3.34 16.51 9.60
CA ILE A 454 -2.00 16.31 10.17
C ILE A 454 -1.36 17.68 10.33
N THR A 455 -0.74 17.92 11.48
CA THR A 455 0.10 19.09 11.71
C THR A 455 1.24 18.79 12.68
N ARG A 456 2.17 19.74 12.75
CA ARG A 456 3.14 19.82 13.82
C ARG A 456 2.56 20.65 14.96
N HIS A 457 3.03 20.39 16.18
CA HIS A 457 2.87 21.34 17.29
C HIS A 457 3.24 22.78 16.88
N GLY A 458 2.68 23.77 17.58
CA GLY A 458 3.14 25.15 17.48
C GLY A 458 4.64 25.29 17.82
N GLU A 459 5.23 26.43 17.46
CA GLU A 459 6.63 26.72 17.78
C GLU A 459 6.92 26.52 19.29
N SER A 460 7.95 25.74 19.62
CA SER A 460 8.40 25.54 21.01
C SER A 460 9.71 26.25 21.31
N MET A 461 10.04 26.41 22.59
CA MET A 461 11.29 27.09 22.99
C MET A 461 12.55 26.41 22.44
N ASP A 462 12.56 25.08 22.30
CA ASP A 462 13.65 24.36 21.61
C ASP A 462 13.74 24.73 20.12
N ASN A 463 12.62 25.05 19.45
CA ASN A 463 12.65 25.49 18.05
C ASN A 463 13.24 26.90 17.92
N VAL A 464 12.91 27.81 18.83
CA VAL A 464 13.52 29.15 18.94
C VAL A 464 15.03 29.03 19.21
N ALA A 465 15.43 28.06 20.05
CA ALA A 465 16.83 27.78 20.35
C ALA A 465 17.58 26.91 19.29
N GLY A 466 16.94 26.54 18.18
CA GLY A 466 17.56 25.73 17.11
C GLY A 466 17.88 24.27 17.49
N LYS A 467 17.31 23.76 18.59
CA LYS A 467 17.56 22.43 19.16
C LYS A 467 16.70 21.34 18.53
N ILE A 468 17.17 20.09 18.62
CA ILE A 468 16.41 18.87 18.24
C ILE A 468 15.92 18.11 19.47
N GLY A 469 14.88 17.28 19.28
CA GLY A 469 14.31 16.48 20.35
C GLY A 469 13.60 17.35 21.39
N GLY A 470 13.87 17.08 22.66
CA GLY A 470 13.50 17.90 23.82
C GLY A 470 12.04 17.77 24.25
N ASP A 471 11.72 18.39 25.38
CA ASP A 471 10.36 18.53 25.93
C ASP A 471 10.08 19.94 26.47
N SER A 472 10.45 20.94 25.67
CA SER A 472 10.07 22.34 25.91
C SER A 472 8.59 22.61 25.66
N ASP A 473 8.13 23.64 26.35
CA ASP A 473 6.83 24.30 26.20
C ASP A 473 6.75 25.16 24.93
N LEU A 474 5.53 25.58 24.56
CA LEU A 474 5.27 26.47 23.42
C LEU A 474 5.80 27.89 23.64
N SER A 475 6.36 28.47 22.58
CA SER A 475 6.64 29.91 22.49
C SER A 475 5.33 30.72 22.46
N ALA A 476 5.41 32.03 22.62
CA ALA A 476 4.24 32.91 22.45
C ALA A 476 3.57 32.76 21.07
N ASN A 477 4.36 32.56 20.00
CA ASN A 477 3.86 32.29 18.66
C ASN A 477 3.18 30.91 18.57
N GLY A 478 3.77 29.90 19.22
CA GLY A 478 3.18 28.56 19.33
C GLY A 478 1.82 28.57 20.03
N GLN A 479 1.68 29.38 21.09
CA GLN A 479 0.40 29.54 21.80
C GLN A 479 -0.66 30.28 20.98
N ARG A 480 -0.27 31.28 20.16
CA ARG A 480 -1.18 31.92 19.18
C ARG A 480 -1.65 30.91 18.13
N TYR A 481 -0.70 30.20 17.51
CA TYR A 481 -0.96 29.14 16.53
C TYR A 481 -1.96 28.10 17.05
N ALA A 482 -1.79 27.64 18.30
CA ALA A 482 -2.68 26.66 18.92
C ALA A 482 -4.13 27.15 19.05
N LYS A 483 -4.33 28.42 19.44
CA LYS A 483 -5.65 29.06 19.53
C LYS A 483 -6.29 29.23 18.14
N ALA A 484 -5.52 29.71 17.16
CA ALA A 484 -5.95 29.84 15.77
C ALA A 484 -6.40 28.49 15.18
N MET A 485 -5.56 27.45 15.33
CA MET A 485 -5.82 26.09 14.85
C MET A 485 -7.14 25.54 15.43
N THR A 486 -7.38 25.78 16.72
CA THR A 486 -8.60 25.33 17.41
C THR A 486 -9.86 26.01 16.87
N ARG A 487 -9.80 27.31 16.56
CA ARG A 487 -10.91 28.04 15.92
C ARG A 487 -11.15 27.54 14.49
N PHE A 488 -10.09 27.44 13.69
CA PHE A 488 -10.15 27.00 12.30
C PHE A 488 -10.71 25.57 12.15
N ILE A 489 -10.22 24.62 12.96
CA ILE A 489 -10.71 23.23 12.94
C ILE A 489 -12.17 23.14 13.41
N ASN A 490 -12.60 24.00 14.35
CA ASN A 490 -14.02 24.10 14.71
C ASN A 490 -14.91 24.63 13.56
N ALA A 491 -14.43 25.63 12.81
CA ALA A 491 -15.13 26.11 11.62
C ALA A 491 -15.22 25.01 10.55
N GLN A 492 -14.11 24.32 10.26
CA GLN A 492 -14.06 23.20 9.31
C GLN A 492 -14.95 22.01 9.73
N ARG A 493 -15.05 21.70 11.03
CA ARG A 493 -15.99 20.68 11.55
C ARG A 493 -17.44 21.04 11.24
N LYS A 494 -17.84 22.29 11.48
CA LYS A 494 -19.20 22.80 11.20
C LYS A 494 -19.51 22.85 9.70
N GLU A 495 -18.58 23.34 8.89
CA GLU A 495 -18.70 23.39 7.43
C GLU A 495 -18.86 21.98 6.82
N TRP A 496 -18.07 21.01 7.31
CA TRP A 496 -18.19 19.62 6.85
C TRP A 496 -19.50 18.97 7.28
N ALA A 497 -19.99 19.24 8.49
CA ALA A 497 -21.29 18.74 8.96
C ALA A 497 -22.45 19.21 8.07
N VAL A 498 -22.45 20.48 7.63
CA VAL A 498 -23.42 20.99 6.63
C VAL A 498 -23.24 20.26 5.30
N ARG A 499 -22.01 20.18 4.78
CA ARG A 499 -21.70 19.47 3.52
C ARG A 499 -22.00 17.97 3.53
N GLN A 500 -22.18 17.36 4.71
CA GLN A 500 -22.74 16.01 4.83
C GLN A 500 -24.25 16.01 5.01
N ALA A 501 -24.87 16.95 5.73
CA ALA A 501 -26.33 17.02 5.80
C ALA A 501 -26.97 17.06 4.39
N ASP A 502 -26.36 17.81 3.47
CA ASP A 502 -26.75 17.89 2.05
C ASP A 502 -26.56 16.57 1.26
N LYS A 503 -25.81 15.60 1.80
CA LYS A 503 -25.48 14.30 1.17
C LYS A 503 -26.05 13.08 1.91
N MET A 504 -26.34 13.21 3.21
CA MET A 504 -26.79 12.14 4.10
C MET A 504 -28.21 11.65 3.80
N ALA A 505 -28.93 12.31 2.90
CA ALA A 505 -30.11 11.73 2.26
C ALA A 505 -29.86 10.37 1.57
N ASN A 506 -28.60 9.98 1.34
CA ASN A 506 -28.21 8.75 0.63
C ASN A 506 -27.19 7.85 1.36
N THR A 507 -26.91 8.04 2.66
CA THR A 507 -25.91 7.23 3.38
C THR A 507 -26.39 6.69 4.74
N HIS A 508 -25.88 5.52 5.12
CA HIS A 508 -26.25 4.80 6.35
C HIS A 508 -25.10 4.78 7.38
N PHE A 509 -24.28 5.84 7.40
CA PHE A 509 -23.19 5.98 8.37
C PHE A 509 -23.69 6.75 9.61
N PRO A 510 -23.25 6.39 10.83
CA PRO A 510 -23.57 7.14 12.04
C PRO A 510 -22.95 8.56 11.99
N PRO A 511 -23.44 9.51 12.81
CA PRO A 511 -22.79 10.81 12.96
C PRO A 511 -21.33 10.62 13.37
N HIS A 512 -20.42 11.30 12.66
CA HIS A 512 -18.98 11.16 12.82
C HIS A 512 -18.51 12.04 14.00
N ASN A 513 -17.80 11.45 14.96
CA ASN A 513 -17.11 12.21 16.00
C ASN A 513 -15.88 12.93 15.43
N PHE A 514 -15.27 13.82 16.22
CA PHE A 514 -14.00 14.45 15.87
C PHE A 514 -12.97 14.22 16.98
N CYS A 515 -11.97 13.38 16.71
CA CYS A 515 -10.90 13.08 17.64
C CYS A 515 -9.73 14.07 17.49
N VAL A 516 -9.02 14.40 18.57
CA VAL A 516 -7.78 15.17 18.53
C VAL A 516 -6.69 14.34 19.20
N TRP A 517 -5.72 13.88 18.41
CA TRP A 517 -4.62 13.04 18.89
C TRP A 517 -3.33 13.85 18.98
N THR A 518 -2.85 14.07 20.20
CA THR A 518 -1.54 14.69 20.46
C THR A 518 -0.49 13.61 20.66
N SER A 519 0.78 14.02 20.65
CA SER A 519 1.84 13.23 21.30
C SER A 519 1.76 13.40 22.83
N MET A 520 2.64 12.74 23.59
CA MET A 520 2.79 12.97 25.03
C MET A 520 3.78 14.09 25.38
N LEU A 521 4.44 14.71 24.39
CA LEU A 521 5.39 15.80 24.61
C LEU A 521 4.65 17.15 24.75
N LYS A 522 5.05 17.98 25.72
CA LYS A 522 4.31 19.17 26.18
C LYS A 522 3.86 20.08 25.06
N ARG A 523 4.77 20.46 24.15
CA ARG A 523 4.46 21.32 22.99
C ARG A 523 3.29 20.81 22.13
N SER A 524 3.11 19.49 22.00
CA SER A 524 1.95 18.93 21.30
C SER A 524 0.68 18.99 22.16
N VAL A 525 0.76 18.57 23.42
CA VAL A 525 -0.36 18.64 24.39
C VAL A 525 -0.88 20.08 24.52
N GLN A 526 0.02 21.05 24.70
CA GLN A 526 -0.29 22.49 24.75
C GLN A 526 -0.81 23.06 23.43
N SER A 527 -0.53 22.41 22.29
CA SER A 527 -1.13 22.77 21.01
C SER A 527 -2.57 22.25 20.90
N GLY A 528 -2.90 21.14 21.56
CA GLY A 528 -4.25 20.59 21.64
C GLY A 528 -5.12 21.12 22.79
N GLN A 529 -4.54 21.77 23.80
CA GLN A 529 -5.20 22.13 25.07
C GLN A 529 -6.43 23.06 24.99
N TYR A 530 -6.73 23.61 23.82
CA TYR A 530 -7.86 24.54 23.62
C TYR A 530 -9.10 23.85 23.00
N PHE A 531 -9.00 22.60 22.55
CA PHE A 531 -10.18 21.83 22.13
C PHE A 531 -11.01 21.45 23.36
N CYS A 532 -12.34 21.55 23.25
CA CYS A 532 -13.26 21.21 24.34
C CYS A 532 -13.60 19.72 24.30
N ASP A 533 -13.49 19.04 25.44
CA ASP A 533 -13.78 17.60 25.58
C ASP A 533 -15.26 17.23 25.33
N GLU A 534 -16.19 18.19 25.41
CA GLU A 534 -17.59 18.01 25.00
C GLU A 534 -17.77 17.88 23.48
N ASP A 535 -16.86 18.47 22.71
CA ASP A 535 -16.94 18.65 21.26
C ASP A 535 -15.93 17.77 20.49
N PHE A 536 -14.87 17.30 21.18
CA PHE A 536 -13.74 16.58 20.62
C PHE A 536 -13.25 15.46 21.56
N GLU A 537 -12.96 14.28 21.01
CA GLU A 537 -12.32 13.21 21.78
C GLU A 537 -10.79 13.39 21.80
N VAL A 538 -10.28 14.06 22.83
CA VAL A 538 -8.84 14.35 22.96
C VAL A 538 -8.08 13.13 23.53
N LYS A 539 -7.01 12.70 22.86
CA LYS A 539 -6.17 11.55 23.26
C LYS A 539 -4.69 11.87 23.11
N GLN A 540 -3.87 11.47 24.08
CA GLN A 540 -2.41 11.63 24.03
C GLN A 540 -1.75 10.28 23.72
N MET A 541 -0.85 10.23 22.73
CA MET A 541 -0.25 8.97 22.26
C MET A 541 1.28 9.05 22.18
N ARG A 542 1.98 8.24 22.99
CA ARG A 542 3.45 8.06 22.90
C ARG A 542 3.92 7.61 21.51
N MET A 543 3.07 6.92 20.76
CA MET A 543 3.35 6.55 19.36
C MET A 543 3.53 7.76 18.44
N LEU A 544 3.01 8.94 18.81
CA LEU A 544 3.11 10.20 18.06
C LEU A 544 4.24 11.14 18.55
N ASP A 545 5.07 10.74 19.52
CA ASP A 545 6.22 11.53 19.99
C ASP A 545 7.28 11.70 18.89
N GLU A 546 8.11 12.75 18.93
CA GLU A 546 9.17 12.98 17.92
C GLU A 546 10.16 11.80 17.86
N LEU A 547 10.92 11.71 16.76
CA LEU A 547 12.07 10.80 16.66
C LEU A 547 13.09 11.13 17.77
N ASN A 548 13.38 10.15 18.63
CA ASN A 548 14.33 10.31 19.73
C ASN A 548 15.79 10.31 19.24
N ALA A 549 16.52 11.38 19.52
CA ALA A 549 17.92 11.60 19.11
C ALA A 549 18.97 10.97 20.06
N GLY A 550 18.56 10.19 21.07
CA GLY A 550 19.44 9.49 21.99
C GLY A 550 20.38 10.44 22.74
N ILE A 551 21.69 10.23 22.64
CA ILE A 551 22.69 11.11 23.28
C ILE A 551 22.74 12.54 22.69
N MET A 552 22.05 12.80 21.57
CA MET A 552 22.00 14.10 20.90
C MET A 552 20.68 14.86 21.13
N GLU A 553 19.82 14.38 22.03
CA GLU A 553 18.65 15.10 22.51
C GLU A 553 19.02 16.49 23.10
N GLY A 554 18.26 17.53 22.76
CA GLY A 554 18.46 18.88 23.28
C GLY A 554 19.67 19.65 22.73
N LEU A 555 20.42 19.07 21.78
CA LEU A 555 21.51 19.73 21.07
C LEU A 555 21.02 20.49 19.82
N THR A 556 21.76 21.51 19.41
CA THR A 556 21.64 22.11 18.08
C THR A 556 22.34 21.26 17.02
N TYR A 557 21.98 21.43 15.74
CA TYR A 557 22.68 20.74 14.64
C TYR A 557 24.17 21.13 14.53
N GLU A 558 24.56 22.33 14.97
CA GLU A 558 25.95 22.78 14.97
C GLU A 558 26.77 22.09 16.06
N GLU A 559 26.20 21.94 17.26
CA GLU A 559 26.79 21.11 18.31
C GLU A 559 26.92 19.65 17.91
N ILE A 560 25.95 19.10 17.16
CA ILE A 560 26.06 17.75 16.61
C ILE A 560 27.18 17.67 15.57
N ARG A 561 27.30 18.67 14.68
CA ARG A 561 28.37 18.75 13.67
C ARG A 561 29.77 18.78 14.29
N THR A 562 29.92 19.45 15.44
CA THR A 562 31.22 19.64 16.13
C THR A 562 31.53 18.57 17.16
N LYS A 563 30.59 18.22 18.05
CA LYS A 563 30.78 17.24 19.14
C LYS A 563 30.63 15.79 18.68
N HIS A 564 29.90 15.55 17.58
CA HIS A 564 29.56 14.20 17.07
C HIS A 564 29.73 14.13 15.54
N ALA A 565 30.85 14.63 15.02
CA ALA A 565 31.11 14.76 13.57
C ALA A 565 30.88 13.46 12.77
N ASP A 566 31.33 12.30 13.27
CA ASP A 566 31.11 11.01 12.61
C ASP A 566 29.62 10.66 12.52
N GLU A 567 28.85 10.90 13.57
CA GLU A 567 27.40 10.66 13.58
C GLU A 567 26.67 11.57 12.59
N TYR A 568 27.04 12.84 12.55
CA TYR A 568 26.56 13.81 11.58
C TYR A 568 26.83 13.33 10.13
N LEU A 569 28.04 12.85 9.86
CA LEU A 569 28.43 12.33 8.54
C LEU A 569 27.72 11.02 8.17
N ARG A 570 27.55 10.08 9.12
CA ARG A 570 26.79 8.83 8.90
C ARG A 570 25.32 9.14 8.57
N ARG A 571 24.68 10.01 9.36
CA ARG A 571 23.30 10.46 9.14
C ARG A 571 23.11 11.23 7.84
N ARG A 572 24.11 11.99 7.39
CA ARG A 572 24.08 12.69 6.10
C ARG A 572 24.23 11.73 4.90
N ARG A 573 24.90 10.58 5.08
CA ARG A 573 25.12 9.57 4.03
C ARG A 573 23.89 8.71 3.76
N ASP A 574 23.24 8.18 4.80
CA ASP A 574 21.97 7.46 4.70
C ASP A 574 21.06 7.86 5.86
N LYS A 575 20.19 8.83 5.59
CA LYS A 575 19.27 9.42 6.58
C LYS A 575 18.07 8.52 6.91
N LEU A 576 17.79 7.51 6.09
CA LEU A 576 16.66 6.60 6.27
C LEU A 576 17.06 5.43 7.18
N ALA A 577 18.20 4.80 6.91
CA ALA A 577 18.73 3.69 7.70
C ALA A 577 19.51 4.14 8.94
N TYR A 578 19.95 5.40 9.01
CA TYR A 578 20.59 5.93 10.22
C TYR A 578 19.64 5.92 11.42
N ARG A 579 20.17 5.41 12.54
CA ARG A 579 19.56 5.41 13.87
C ARG A 579 20.47 6.18 14.83
N TYR A 580 19.91 7.07 15.62
CA TYR A 580 20.68 7.82 16.62
C TYR A 580 21.24 6.91 17.73
N PRO A 581 22.50 7.07 18.14
CA PRO A 581 23.09 6.31 19.24
C PRO A 581 22.56 6.76 20.61
N GLY A 582 22.49 5.82 21.55
CA GLY A 582 22.13 6.07 22.95
C GLY A 582 20.86 5.36 23.41
N PRO A 583 20.52 5.45 24.71
CA PRO A 583 19.29 4.92 25.26
C PRO A 583 18.07 5.52 24.56
N GLY A 584 17.20 4.66 24.01
CA GLY A 584 15.98 5.09 23.32
C GLY A 584 16.16 5.75 21.95
N GLY A 585 17.39 5.90 21.44
CA GLY A 585 17.64 6.53 20.14
C GLY A 585 17.00 5.77 18.97
N GLU A 586 16.44 6.51 17.99
CA GLU A 586 15.65 6.00 16.88
C GLU A 586 16.21 6.40 15.50
N GLY A 587 15.84 5.65 14.46
CA GLY A 587 15.92 6.05 13.05
C GLY A 587 14.54 6.21 12.41
N TYR A 588 14.48 6.65 11.15
CA TYR A 588 13.19 6.75 10.44
C TYR A 588 12.47 5.39 10.31
N LEU A 589 13.23 4.29 10.21
CA LEU A 589 12.66 2.93 10.22
C LEU A 589 12.03 2.54 11.56
N ASP A 590 12.58 2.99 12.70
CA ASP A 590 11.96 2.77 14.01
C ASP A 590 10.63 3.54 14.10
N VAL A 591 10.60 4.81 13.69
CA VAL A 591 9.38 5.64 13.70
C VAL A 591 8.29 5.09 12.77
N ILE A 592 8.63 4.61 11.56
CA ILE A 592 7.68 3.94 10.66
C ILE A 592 7.01 2.73 11.35
N ASN A 593 7.77 1.97 12.14
CA ASN A 593 7.25 0.82 12.87
C ASN A 593 6.47 1.21 14.14
N ARG A 594 6.91 2.25 14.87
CA ARG A 594 6.18 2.82 16.04
C ARG A 594 4.83 3.43 15.66
N VAL A 595 4.73 4.05 14.48
CA VAL A 595 3.50 4.71 13.98
C VAL A 595 2.55 3.71 13.29
N ARG A 596 3.01 2.48 13.00
CA ARG A 596 2.22 1.40 12.35
C ARG A 596 0.82 1.17 12.99
N PRO A 597 0.64 1.12 14.33
CA PRO A 597 -0.68 0.92 14.92
C PRO A 597 -1.60 2.14 14.75
N VAL A 598 -1.03 3.36 14.80
CA VAL A 598 -1.78 4.61 14.58
C VAL A 598 -2.35 4.64 13.16
N ILE A 599 -1.56 4.23 12.16
CA ILE A 599 -2.02 4.15 10.76
C ILE A 599 -3.13 3.11 10.57
N VAL A 600 -3.07 1.97 11.27
CA VAL A 600 -4.17 0.99 11.26
C VAL A 600 -5.44 1.60 11.86
N GLU A 601 -5.33 2.30 12.98
CA GLU A 601 -6.48 2.94 13.63
C GLU A 601 -7.08 4.07 12.76
N LEU A 602 -6.24 4.88 12.09
CA LEU A 602 -6.70 5.90 11.13
C LEU A 602 -7.39 5.31 9.89
N GLU A 603 -7.02 4.11 9.44
CA GLU A 603 -7.70 3.39 8.37
C GLU A 603 -9.00 2.71 8.84
N ARG A 604 -9.04 2.25 10.10
CA ARG A 604 -10.19 1.59 10.75
C ARG A 604 -11.31 2.57 11.10
N MET A 605 -10.97 3.69 11.75
CA MET A 605 -11.96 4.64 12.31
C MET A 605 -12.89 5.21 11.24
N THR A 606 -14.13 5.49 11.62
CA THR A 606 -15.12 6.25 10.82
C THR A 606 -14.98 7.75 10.99
N ASP A 607 -14.42 8.17 12.11
CA ASP A 607 -14.48 9.53 12.63
C ASP A 607 -13.47 10.49 11.99
N HIS A 608 -13.60 11.77 12.27
CA HIS A 608 -12.57 12.75 11.95
C HIS A 608 -11.42 12.64 12.94
N CYS A 609 -10.20 12.97 12.50
CA CYS A 609 -9.06 13.08 13.41
C CYS A 609 -8.18 14.27 13.03
N LEU A 610 -7.73 15.03 14.04
CA LEU A 610 -6.58 15.91 13.96
C LEU A 610 -5.41 15.28 14.70
N LEU A 611 -4.30 15.04 13.99
CA LEU A 611 -3.04 14.59 14.58
C LEU A 611 -2.09 15.77 14.76
N VAL A 612 -1.86 16.16 16.02
CA VAL A 612 -0.88 17.16 16.41
C VAL A 612 0.39 16.43 16.83
N THR A 613 1.44 16.50 16.02
CA THR A 613 2.64 15.67 16.22
C THR A 613 3.90 16.47 15.90
N HIS A 614 4.99 15.82 15.50
CA HIS A 614 6.32 16.42 15.31
C HIS A 614 6.84 16.19 13.87
N ARG A 615 8.06 16.64 13.57
CA ARG A 615 8.53 16.71 12.18
C ARG A 615 8.72 15.33 11.57
N SER A 616 9.32 14.38 12.28
CA SER A 616 9.57 13.03 11.73
C SER A 616 8.29 12.21 11.61
N VAL A 617 7.40 12.29 12.60
CA VAL A 617 6.11 11.57 12.57
C VAL A 617 5.16 12.14 11.52
N ALA A 618 5.06 13.47 11.37
CA ALA A 618 4.25 14.08 10.31
C ALA A 618 4.70 13.62 8.92
N ARG A 619 6.01 13.53 8.67
CA ARG A 619 6.58 12.99 7.41
C ARG A 619 6.16 11.55 7.14
N VAL A 620 6.26 10.70 8.17
CA VAL A 620 5.88 9.28 8.14
C VAL A 620 4.39 9.13 7.80
N LEU A 621 3.51 9.87 8.48
CA LEU A 621 2.06 9.84 8.23
C LEU A 621 1.69 10.39 6.84
N LEU A 622 2.25 11.54 6.44
CA LEU A 622 1.97 12.15 5.13
C LEU A 622 2.42 11.25 3.98
N ALA A 623 3.61 10.64 4.10
CA ALA A 623 4.11 9.70 3.10
C ALA A 623 3.24 8.46 2.95
N TYR A 624 2.68 7.93 4.05
CA TYR A 624 1.70 6.84 3.99
C TYR A 624 0.47 7.23 3.16
N PHE A 625 -0.23 8.30 3.55
CA PHE A 625 -1.50 8.66 2.90
C PHE A 625 -1.31 9.06 1.43
N GLN A 626 -0.23 9.77 1.12
CA GLN A 626 0.14 10.20 -0.23
C GLN A 626 0.82 9.10 -1.06
N ASN A 627 0.99 7.89 -0.53
CA ASN A 627 1.59 6.73 -1.21
C ASN A 627 3.00 7.05 -1.79
N LEU A 628 3.82 7.77 -1.01
CA LEU A 628 5.21 8.04 -1.33
C LEU A 628 6.08 6.81 -1.01
N LYS A 629 7.27 6.72 -1.60
CA LYS A 629 8.19 5.61 -1.28
C LYS A 629 8.89 5.87 0.06
N ARG A 630 9.38 4.80 0.69
CA ARG A 630 10.19 4.89 1.91
C ARG A 630 11.43 5.80 1.77
N GLU A 631 12.01 5.85 0.57
CA GLU A 631 13.17 6.70 0.24
C GLU A 631 12.86 8.22 0.21
N ASP A 632 11.58 8.61 0.11
CA ASP A 632 11.16 10.02 0.17
C ASP A 632 10.95 10.53 1.61
N VAL A 633 10.65 9.63 2.55
CA VAL A 633 10.13 9.96 3.91
C VAL A 633 11.10 10.83 4.71
N ALA A 634 12.39 10.50 4.67
CA ALA A 634 13.41 11.18 5.49
C ALA A 634 13.65 12.63 5.06
N ASP A 635 13.22 13.02 3.85
CA ASP A 635 13.48 14.34 3.26
C ASP A 635 12.23 15.13 2.90
N LEU A 636 11.02 14.57 2.97
CA LEU A 636 9.75 15.28 2.76
C LEU A 636 9.66 16.59 3.58
N ASP A 637 9.33 17.73 2.97
CA ASP A 637 9.21 18.99 3.70
C ASP A 637 7.93 19.08 4.55
N CYS A 638 8.08 19.55 5.79
CA CYS A 638 7.03 19.66 6.82
C CYS A 638 7.36 20.83 7.78
N PRO A 639 7.19 22.10 7.37
CA PRO A 639 7.50 23.26 8.20
C PRO A 639 6.48 23.46 9.34
N LEU A 640 6.76 24.40 10.25
CA LEU A 640 5.79 24.84 11.25
C LEU A 640 4.65 25.63 10.59
N GLY A 641 3.51 25.75 11.29
CA GLY A 641 2.38 26.56 10.83
C GLY A 641 1.53 25.92 9.71
N MET A 642 1.80 24.68 9.31
CA MET A 642 1.07 23.99 8.24
C MET A 642 0.00 23.03 8.78
N LEU A 643 -1.25 23.19 8.34
CA LEU A 643 -2.30 22.17 8.47
C LEU A 643 -2.43 21.41 7.15
N TYR A 644 -2.31 20.09 7.20
CA TYR A 644 -2.48 19.20 6.05
C TYR A 644 -3.80 18.45 6.14
N GLN A 645 -4.69 18.68 5.18
CA GLN A 645 -6.01 18.08 5.10
C GLN A 645 -5.99 16.90 4.13
N LEU A 646 -6.49 15.74 4.58
CA LEU A 646 -6.53 14.49 3.83
C LEU A 646 -7.95 13.91 3.90
N GLU A 647 -8.62 13.76 2.76
CA GLU A 647 -9.88 13.01 2.66
C GLU A 647 -9.64 11.72 1.86
N PRO A 648 -9.73 10.52 2.45
CA PRO A 648 -9.56 9.26 1.73
C PRO A 648 -10.61 9.08 0.63
N LYS A 649 -10.18 8.80 -0.61
CA LYS A 649 -11.05 8.62 -1.79
C LYS A 649 -10.88 7.22 -2.41
N PRO A 650 -11.79 6.77 -3.30
CA PRO A 650 -11.67 5.49 -4.01
C PRO A 650 -10.36 5.25 -4.78
N TYR A 651 -9.65 6.29 -5.20
CA TYR A 651 -8.43 6.15 -6.02
C TYR A 651 -7.19 6.88 -5.48
N GLY A 652 -7.23 7.32 -4.22
CA GLY A 652 -6.13 8.05 -3.59
C GLY A 652 -6.60 8.80 -2.34
N VAL A 653 -6.08 10.01 -2.14
CA VAL A 653 -6.49 10.92 -1.07
C VAL A 653 -6.62 12.31 -1.68
N GLU A 654 -7.72 13.02 -1.40
CA GLU A 654 -7.82 14.44 -1.71
C GLU A 654 -7.00 15.21 -0.67
N PHE A 655 -6.02 15.97 -1.14
CA PHE A 655 -5.05 16.66 -0.31
C PHE A 655 -5.17 18.17 -0.49
N LYS A 656 -5.25 18.89 0.64
CA LYS A 656 -5.16 20.35 0.70
C LYS A 656 -4.18 20.74 1.80
N ALA A 657 -3.53 21.89 1.64
CA ALA A 657 -2.62 22.42 2.64
C ALA A 657 -2.99 23.85 2.98
N TRP A 658 -2.86 24.19 4.25
CA TRP A 658 -3.26 25.48 4.81
C TRP A 658 -2.10 26.03 5.63
N ARG A 659 -1.83 27.33 5.53
CA ARG A 659 -0.72 28.01 6.21
C ARG A 659 -1.27 29.00 7.22
N TYR A 660 -0.81 28.87 8.46
CA TYR A 660 -1.09 29.86 9.50
C TYR A 660 -0.52 31.23 9.12
N ASN A 661 -1.36 32.24 9.26
CA ASN A 661 -1.07 33.64 9.01
C ASN A 661 -1.14 34.41 10.34
N SER A 662 -0.01 34.99 10.74
CA SER A 662 0.14 35.68 12.03
C SER A 662 -0.43 37.11 12.05
N GLU A 663 -0.88 37.64 10.91
CA GLU A 663 -1.54 38.94 10.81
C GLU A 663 -3.06 38.80 10.99
N THR A 664 -3.65 37.78 10.37
CA THR A 664 -5.08 37.46 10.50
C THR A 664 -5.40 36.56 11.71
N ASP A 665 -4.39 35.91 12.30
CA ASP A 665 -4.53 34.88 13.34
C ASP A 665 -5.36 33.65 12.83
N ASP A 666 -5.34 33.37 11.53
CA ASP A 666 -6.10 32.28 10.89
C ASP A 666 -5.27 31.53 9.81
N PHE A 667 -5.89 30.77 8.90
CA PHE A 667 -5.22 29.89 7.95
C PHE A 667 -5.56 30.14 6.47
N ASP A 668 -4.55 30.50 5.68
CA ASP A 668 -4.65 30.68 4.23
C ASP A 668 -4.58 29.33 3.49
N HIS A 669 -5.54 29.06 2.60
CA HIS A 669 -5.51 27.88 1.73
C HIS A 669 -4.42 28.00 0.65
N LEU A 670 -3.62 26.95 0.46
CA LEU A 670 -2.58 26.89 -0.57
C LEU A 670 -3.00 25.94 -1.72
N PRO A 671 -3.82 26.38 -2.69
CA PRO A 671 -4.45 25.49 -3.68
C PRO A 671 -3.46 24.73 -4.57
N ASN A 672 -2.27 25.28 -4.79
CA ASN A 672 -1.22 24.67 -5.61
C ASN A 672 -0.07 24.03 -4.79
N TYR A 673 -0.24 23.88 -3.46
CA TYR A 673 0.79 23.26 -2.63
C TYR A 673 0.85 21.75 -2.91
N LYS A 674 2.02 21.30 -3.38
CA LYS A 674 2.40 19.89 -3.44
C LYS A 674 3.48 19.68 -2.39
N LEU A 675 3.42 18.56 -1.67
CA LEU A 675 4.55 18.13 -0.85
C LEU A 675 5.78 17.94 -1.75
N ARG A 676 6.94 18.42 -1.30
CA ARG A 676 8.21 18.32 -2.00
C ARG A 676 9.21 17.58 -1.10
N ARG A 677 10.23 16.94 -1.69
CA ARG A 677 11.47 16.71 -0.95
C ARG A 677 12.04 18.08 -0.58
N ALA A 678 12.53 18.23 0.65
CA ALA A 678 13.23 19.43 1.07
C ALA A 678 14.44 19.64 0.15
N THR A 679 14.49 20.81 -0.49
CA THR A 679 15.55 21.13 -1.44
C THR A 679 16.85 21.39 -0.70
N PHE A 680 17.68 20.36 -0.58
CA PHE A 680 19.13 20.58 -0.57
C PHE A 680 19.48 21.26 -1.88
N LEU A 681 19.82 22.55 -1.84
CA LEU A 681 20.41 23.22 -2.99
C LEU A 681 21.77 22.55 -3.26
N PRO A 682 22.03 22.03 -4.48
CA PRO A 682 23.38 21.67 -4.85
C PRO A 682 24.19 22.97 -4.92
N LEU A 683 25.15 23.11 -4.02
CA LEU A 683 26.16 24.17 -4.12
C LEU A 683 27.11 23.80 -5.26
N HIS A 684 27.29 24.74 -6.18
CA HIS A 684 28.35 24.73 -7.20
C HIS A 684 29.66 25.24 -6.59
#